data_AF-A0A2T2UB66-F1
#
_entry.id   AF-A0A2T2UB66-F1
#
_cell.length_a   1.000
_cell.length_b   1.000
_cell.length_c   1.000
_cell.angle_alpha   90.00
_cell.angle_beta   90.00
_cell.angle_gamma   90.00
#
_symmetry.space_group_name_H-M   'P 1'
#
loop_
_entity.id
_entity.type
_entity.pdbx_description
1 polymer ?
#
loop_
_entity_poly.entity_id
_entity_poly.type
_entity_poly.pdbx_seq_one_letter_code
_entity_poly.pdbx_strand_id
1 'polypeptide(L)'
;MRPCIGAAILGATGLRARFERARPTSYVAYSRYGVDTRTPDVASTFLQRLLEREGPIVVIDLEATCSRDDTVPKKKMEIIEIGAVAVDASLRPVDAFQAFVRPLRHPRLTDFCHQLTTITQQDVDQADMLPAVARSFGAWIDELGATQWASWGMFDRMLFDRDCRFHGIASPLPPTHINVRPCFEAAFAAGPCPDWARRHLPWARASWQTTRSISTQPETTQPMHAADAPWNRPMPDEQFQLMRAILAAPSPIGIEGAMTYGVLKPRLEEVALPGWQVHQFLGHAGIVMDTHPGRDDLPKVMLIGHADKIRMQVRSIGDDGKIWINSDSFLPTTLIGHEVKLFSEDPDQPGRYRVIEGGTIEALGAIHFADSAVRTGDKGVKKEQLYLELQIHGDNKKRQIENLGIRPGDSILLDRPIRRGFSPDTFYGAYLDNGLGCFATTEVARLVAERGGTSQVRVLFAMASYEEIGRLGSRVLAGELAPDVLIGVDVNHDYVAAPGVGDRRLPPLEMGKGFTMTVGAIASEQLNRMIETSAREQGIPMQRDVAGADTGNDGMAGVLASVDCAATSVGFPIRNMHTISETGNSRDVLAAVHALTATIEALDAIGDVPRSLRDNHPRLDQAEPLAHQGAAKAEGNGAN
;
A
#
# COMPACT_ATOMS: atom_id res chain seq x y z
N MET A 1 -23.75 -20.45 -24.80
CA MET A 1 -23.72 -20.13 -26.26
C MET A 1 -24.10 -18.66 -26.58
N ARG A 2 -23.52 -17.61 -25.98
CA ARG A 2 -23.88 -16.22 -26.37
C ARG A 2 -22.68 -15.31 -26.69
N PRO A 3 -21.84 -15.56 -27.71
CA PRO A 3 -21.80 -16.67 -28.66
C PRO A 3 -20.46 -17.44 -28.50
N CYS A 4 -20.48 -18.63 -27.86
CA CYS A 4 -19.37 -19.57 -27.58
C CYS A 4 -18.08 -18.99 -26.90
N ILE A 5 -18.18 -18.57 -25.63
CA ILE A 5 -17.20 -17.77 -24.82
C ILE A 5 -16.73 -16.49 -25.55
N GLY A 6 -17.60 -15.89 -26.36
CA GLY A 6 -17.20 -14.85 -27.31
C GLY A 6 -16.30 -15.43 -28.40
N ALA A 7 -16.67 -16.58 -28.98
CA ALA A 7 -15.93 -17.42 -29.92
C ALA A 7 -14.46 -17.68 -29.54
N ALA A 8 -14.20 -18.30 -28.38
CA ALA A 8 -12.84 -18.50 -27.84
C ALA A 8 -12.05 -17.17 -27.90
N ILE A 9 -12.68 -16.14 -27.33
CA ILE A 9 -12.24 -14.73 -27.26
C ILE A 9 -12.08 -14.06 -28.67
N LEU A 10 -12.60 -14.72 -29.71
CA LEU A 10 -12.61 -14.51 -31.17
C LEU A 10 -11.50 -15.21 -31.98
N GLY A 11 -10.92 -16.26 -31.37
CA GLY A 11 -10.12 -17.31 -32.01
C GLY A 11 -8.69 -16.93 -32.35
N ALA A 12 -8.26 -15.73 -31.95
CA ALA A 12 -7.43 -14.91 -32.80
C ALA A 12 -6.69 -13.82 -32.03
N THR A 13 -5.37 -13.81 -32.13
CA THR A 13 -4.63 -12.58 -32.45
C THR A 13 -4.28 -12.52 -33.94
N GLY A 14 -5.02 -13.20 -34.81
CA GLY A 14 -4.90 -13.04 -36.27
C GLY A 14 -6.21 -13.25 -37.02
N LEU A 15 -6.85 -12.14 -37.43
CA LEU A 15 -7.94 -12.03 -38.42
C LEU A 15 -8.76 -13.31 -38.73
N ARG A 16 -10.05 -13.33 -38.38
CA ARG A 16 -11.00 -14.25 -39.03
C ARG A 16 -11.87 -13.48 -40.04
N ALA A 17 -11.45 -13.55 -41.31
CA ALA A 17 -12.30 -13.17 -42.42
C ALA A 17 -13.55 -14.05 -42.44
N ARG A 18 -14.69 -13.38 -42.27
CA ARG A 18 -16.05 -13.75 -42.68
C ARG A 18 -16.67 -15.01 -42.07
N PHE A 19 -17.62 -14.75 -41.17
CA PHE A 19 -18.93 -15.40 -41.09
C PHE A 19 -19.22 -16.40 -42.22
N GLU A 20 -19.39 -17.67 -41.86
CA GLU A 20 -20.11 -18.62 -42.69
C GLU A 20 -21.53 -18.10 -42.98
N ARG A 21 -21.77 -17.73 -44.23
CA ARG A 21 -23.07 -17.96 -44.89
C ARG A 21 -22.79 -18.71 -46.19
N ALA A 22 -23.27 -19.95 -46.25
CA ALA A 22 -23.51 -20.78 -47.43
C ALA A 22 -22.29 -21.12 -48.32
N ARG A 23 -21.83 -22.39 -48.21
CA ARG A 23 -21.33 -23.35 -49.24
C ARG A 23 -20.28 -22.91 -50.30
N PRO A 24 -19.50 -23.88 -50.83
CA PRO A 24 -18.07 -23.74 -51.10
C PRO A 24 -17.74 -23.40 -52.55
N THR A 25 -16.62 -22.70 -52.81
CA THR A 25 -15.65 -23.03 -53.89
C THR A 25 -14.44 -22.08 -53.93
N SER A 26 -13.29 -22.67 -54.30
CA SER A 26 -12.01 -22.11 -54.77
C SER A 26 -11.14 -21.25 -53.84
N TYR A 27 -10.01 -21.86 -53.48
CA TYR A 27 -8.71 -21.26 -53.11
C TYR A 27 -8.18 -20.30 -54.19
N VAL A 28 -7.45 -19.25 -53.79
CA VAL A 28 -6.14 -18.75 -54.33
C VAL A 28 -5.88 -17.29 -53.91
N ALA A 29 -4.58 -17.02 -53.65
CA ALA A 29 -3.85 -15.73 -53.63
C ALA A 29 -3.67 -14.97 -52.29
N TYR A 30 -2.56 -15.29 -51.63
CA TYR A 30 -1.76 -14.34 -50.84
C TYR A 30 -0.98 -13.42 -51.80
N SER A 31 -1.22 -12.11 -51.74
CA SER A 31 -0.22 -11.02 -51.86
C SER A 31 -0.95 -9.69 -52.04
N ARG A 32 -0.90 -8.81 -51.03
CA ARG A 32 -1.06 -7.35 -51.23
C ARG A 32 -0.81 -6.46 -50.01
N TYR A 33 -0.48 -7.01 -48.85
CA TYR A 33 -0.04 -6.20 -47.72
C TYR A 33 1.27 -6.76 -47.21
N GLY A 34 2.36 -6.11 -47.60
CA GLY A 34 3.70 -6.42 -47.11
C GLY A 34 3.75 -6.19 -45.61
N VAL A 35 3.86 -7.29 -44.86
CA VAL A 35 4.34 -7.29 -43.49
C VAL A 35 5.74 -7.87 -43.55
N ASP A 36 6.75 -7.09 -43.21
CA ASP A 36 8.15 -7.52 -43.12
C ASP A 36 8.26 -8.55 -41.98
N THR A 37 8.69 -9.77 -42.29
CA THR A 37 8.75 -10.91 -41.36
C THR A 37 10.09 -10.98 -40.60
N ARG A 38 10.70 -9.84 -40.28
CA ARG A 38 12.06 -9.78 -39.72
C ARG A 38 12.17 -9.02 -38.40
N THR A 39 11.30 -9.34 -37.43
CA THR A 39 11.56 -9.16 -35.99
C THR A 39 10.57 -10.04 -35.21
N PRO A 40 11.00 -10.92 -34.29
CA PRO A 40 10.08 -11.66 -33.44
C PRO A 40 9.52 -10.70 -32.38
N ASP A 41 8.24 -10.36 -32.50
CA ASP A 41 7.52 -9.50 -31.58
C ASP A 41 7.15 -10.26 -30.29
N VAL A 42 7.21 -9.60 -29.14
CA VAL A 42 7.04 -10.19 -27.79
C VAL A 42 5.65 -10.83 -27.60
N ALA A 43 4.65 -10.35 -28.36
CA ALA A 43 3.32 -10.93 -28.43
C ALA A 43 3.31 -12.33 -29.08
N SER A 44 4.21 -12.61 -30.02
CA SER A 44 4.34 -13.95 -30.60
C SER A 44 4.93 -14.92 -29.57
N THR A 45 5.86 -14.48 -28.72
CA THR A 45 6.63 -15.37 -27.83
C THR A 45 5.83 -15.84 -26.61
N PHE A 46 4.89 -15.04 -26.10
CA PHE A 46 4.05 -15.41 -24.94
C PHE A 46 2.88 -16.34 -25.33
N LEU A 47 2.16 -16.02 -26.42
CA LEU A 47 1.14 -16.91 -26.98
C LEU A 47 1.75 -18.23 -27.46
N GLN A 48 2.94 -18.19 -28.06
CA GLN A 48 3.68 -19.39 -28.46
C GLN A 48 4.08 -20.25 -27.24
N ARG A 49 4.46 -19.65 -26.11
CA ARG A 49 4.64 -20.36 -24.82
C ARG A 49 3.35 -20.90 -24.21
N LEU A 50 2.20 -20.27 -24.48
CA LEU A 50 0.87 -20.77 -24.09
C LEU A 50 0.47 -22.01 -24.92
N LEU A 51 0.89 -22.04 -26.19
CA LEU A 51 0.59 -23.08 -27.18
C LEU A 51 1.63 -24.23 -27.21
N GLU A 52 2.82 -24.03 -26.63
CA GLU A 52 3.90 -25.03 -26.49
C GLU A 52 3.67 -26.04 -25.35
N ARG A 53 2.54 -25.97 -24.63
CA ARG A 53 2.23 -26.82 -23.48
C ARG A 53 1.32 -27.99 -23.86
N GLU A 54 1.51 -29.14 -23.22
CA GLU A 54 0.67 -30.32 -23.43
C GLU A 54 -0.65 -30.21 -22.63
N GLY A 55 -1.79 -30.20 -23.33
CA GLY A 55 -3.15 -30.33 -22.75
C GLY A 55 -4.11 -29.17 -23.06
N PRO A 56 -5.44 -29.39 -22.98
CA PRO A 56 -6.44 -28.34 -23.19
C PRO A 56 -6.48 -27.32 -22.04
N ILE A 57 -6.89 -26.09 -22.35
CA ILE A 57 -7.09 -25.00 -21.37
C ILE A 57 -8.58 -24.81 -21.12
N VAL A 58 -8.99 -24.74 -19.86
CA VAL A 58 -10.39 -24.48 -19.50
C VAL A 58 -10.60 -22.99 -19.25
N VAL A 59 -11.45 -22.34 -20.05
CA VAL A 59 -11.80 -20.92 -19.88
C VAL A 59 -13.11 -20.81 -19.10
N ILE A 60 -13.12 -20.06 -18.01
CA ILE A 60 -14.22 -20.00 -17.03
C ILE A 60 -14.77 -18.58 -16.92
N ASP A 61 -16.09 -18.50 -16.76
CA ASP A 61 -16.88 -17.30 -16.49
C ASP A 61 -17.87 -17.63 -15.36
N LEU A 62 -17.85 -16.86 -14.26
CA LEU A 62 -18.69 -17.09 -13.09
C LEU A 62 -19.69 -15.96 -12.90
N GLU A 63 -20.95 -16.33 -12.66
CA GLU A 63 -21.95 -15.39 -12.17
C GLU A 63 -22.12 -15.55 -10.66
N ALA A 64 -22.38 -14.44 -9.97
CA ALA A 64 -22.46 -14.41 -8.51
C ALA A 64 -23.68 -13.64 -8.00
N THR A 65 -24.16 -13.98 -6.81
CA THR A 65 -25.12 -13.15 -6.09
C THR A 65 -24.57 -11.74 -5.93
N CYS A 66 -25.33 -10.71 -6.31
CA CYS A 66 -24.88 -9.32 -6.21
C CYS A 66 -26.02 -8.36 -5.86
N SER A 67 -25.65 -7.13 -5.48
CA SER A 67 -26.58 -6.06 -5.12
C SER A 67 -26.00 -4.70 -5.53
N ARG A 68 -26.87 -3.70 -5.66
CA ARG A 68 -26.45 -2.31 -5.96
C ARG A 68 -26.22 -1.47 -4.70
N ASP A 69 -26.83 -1.86 -3.59
CA ASP A 69 -26.91 -1.15 -2.32
C ASP A 69 -26.14 -1.85 -1.18
N ASP A 70 -25.25 -2.78 -1.52
CA ASP A 70 -24.40 -3.55 -0.60
C ASP A 70 -25.18 -4.48 0.36
N THR A 71 -26.46 -4.74 0.08
CA THR A 71 -27.27 -5.77 0.78
C THR A 71 -26.72 -7.19 0.61
N VAL A 72 -25.96 -7.41 -0.46
CA VAL A 72 -25.08 -8.56 -0.67
C VAL A 72 -23.63 -8.07 -0.65
N PRO A 73 -22.96 -8.09 0.52
CA PRO A 73 -21.59 -7.61 0.63
C PRO A 73 -20.64 -8.40 -0.27
N LYS A 74 -19.66 -7.74 -0.88
CA LYS A 74 -18.68 -8.40 -1.78
C LYS A 74 -18.03 -9.64 -1.18
N LYS A 75 -17.72 -9.63 0.12
CA LYS A 75 -17.10 -10.76 0.87
C LYS A 75 -18.06 -11.93 1.12
N LYS A 76 -19.36 -11.77 0.86
CA LYS A 76 -20.42 -12.78 1.08
C LYS A 76 -21.10 -13.24 -0.21
N MET A 77 -20.63 -12.81 -1.39
CA MET A 77 -21.19 -13.28 -2.66
C MET A 77 -20.93 -14.78 -2.85
N GLU A 78 -21.92 -15.49 -3.39
CA GLU A 78 -21.88 -16.91 -3.74
C GLU A 78 -22.00 -17.07 -5.25
N ILE A 79 -21.38 -18.12 -5.80
CA ILE A 79 -21.50 -18.51 -7.20
C ILE A 79 -22.95 -18.95 -7.45
N ILE A 80 -23.53 -18.47 -8.55
CA ILE A 80 -24.88 -18.83 -9.01
C ILE A 80 -24.89 -19.46 -10.41
N GLU A 81 -23.82 -19.31 -11.20
CA GLU A 81 -23.59 -20.06 -12.43
C GLU A 81 -22.09 -20.27 -12.66
N ILE A 82 -21.74 -21.47 -13.14
CA ILE A 82 -20.42 -21.79 -13.67
C ILE A 82 -20.58 -22.04 -15.17
N GLY A 83 -20.04 -21.15 -15.99
CA GLY A 83 -19.88 -21.35 -17.43
C GLY A 83 -18.42 -21.61 -17.78
N ALA A 84 -18.14 -22.66 -18.56
CA ALA A 84 -16.78 -22.96 -19.00
C ALA A 84 -16.71 -23.58 -20.40
N VAL A 85 -15.59 -23.36 -21.12
CA VAL A 85 -15.26 -24.02 -22.39
C VAL A 85 -13.80 -24.44 -22.38
N ALA A 86 -13.56 -25.70 -22.73
CA ALA A 86 -12.23 -26.21 -22.96
C ALA A 86 -11.78 -25.89 -24.38
N VAL A 87 -10.54 -25.45 -24.55
CA VAL A 87 -9.94 -25.16 -25.86
C VAL A 87 -8.65 -25.96 -26.08
N ASP A 88 -8.40 -26.40 -27.31
CA ASP A 88 -7.17 -27.10 -27.69
C ASP A 88 -5.98 -26.13 -27.89
N ALA A 89 -4.81 -26.68 -28.20
CA ALA A 89 -3.61 -25.91 -28.54
C ALA A 89 -3.75 -25.07 -29.84
N SER A 90 -4.90 -25.09 -30.51
CA SER A 90 -5.24 -24.19 -31.63
C SER A 90 -6.39 -23.24 -31.25
N LEU A 91 -6.69 -23.12 -29.96
CA LEU A 91 -7.78 -22.31 -29.38
C LEU A 91 -9.16 -22.66 -29.92
N ARG A 92 -9.35 -23.89 -30.39
CA ARG A 92 -10.65 -24.38 -30.86
C ARG A 92 -11.41 -24.97 -29.68
N PRO A 93 -12.70 -24.62 -29.50
CA PRO A 93 -13.54 -25.26 -28.50
C PRO A 93 -13.56 -26.77 -28.69
N VAL A 94 -13.22 -27.49 -27.62
CA VAL A 94 -13.23 -28.96 -27.56
C VAL A 94 -14.48 -29.44 -26.85
N ASP A 95 -14.84 -28.80 -25.74
CA ASP A 95 -16.03 -29.12 -24.96
C ASP A 95 -16.50 -27.93 -24.12
N ALA A 96 -17.70 -28.00 -23.54
CA ALA A 96 -18.28 -26.95 -22.71
C ALA A 96 -19.00 -27.50 -21.48
N PHE A 97 -18.92 -26.76 -20.37
CA PHE A 97 -19.64 -27.03 -19.14
C PHE A 97 -20.51 -25.81 -18.78
N GLN A 98 -21.73 -26.06 -18.33
CA GLN A 98 -22.59 -25.02 -17.78
C GLN A 98 -23.47 -25.61 -16.68
N ALA A 99 -23.48 -24.98 -15.51
CA ALA A 99 -24.38 -25.36 -14.42
C ALA A 99 -24.73 -24.15 -13.55
N PHE A 100 -26.01 -24.08 -13.16
CA PHE A 100 -26.43 -23.17 -12.10
C PHE A 100 -26.05 -23.73 -10.72
N VAL A 101 -25.88 -22.83 -9.76
CA VAL A 101 -25.52 -23.14 -8.38
C VAL A 101 -26.53 -22.48 -7.45
N ARG A 102 -27.05 -23.24 -6.47
CA ARG A 102 -27.98 -22.72 -5.47
C ARG A 102 -27.24 -22.03 -4.32
N PRO A 103 -27.41 -20.71 -4.10
CA PRO A 103 -26.76 -19.98 -3.01
C PRO A 103 -27.43 -20.25 -1.65
N LEU A 104 -26.66 -20.19 -0.55
CA LEU A 104 -27.12 -20.46 0.82
C LEU A 104 -27.19 -19.20 1.70
N ARG A 105 -26.24 -18.27 1.57
CA ARG A 105 -26.22 -17.00 2.34
C ARG A 105 -27.27 -16.04 1.82
N HIS A 106 -27.39 -15.95 0.49
CA HIS A 106 -28.31 -15.05 -0.18
C HIS A 106 -29.22 -15.82 -1.15
N PRO A 107 -30.14 -16.68 -0.63
CA PRO A 107 -30.94 -17.58 -1.46
C PRO A 107 -31.94 -16.86 -2.37
N ARG A 108 -32.28 -15.60 -2.06
CA ARG A 108 -33.12 -14.75 -2.91
C ARG A 108 -32.25 -13.80 -3.72
N LEU A 109 -32.27 -13.92 -5.04
CA LEU A 109 -31.58 -13.02 -5.95
C LEU A 109 -32.19 -11.63 -5.88
N THR A 110 -31.34 -10.60 -5.90
CA THR A 110 -31.81 -9.21 -5.99
C THR A 110 -32.28 -8.89 -7.42
N ASP A 111 -33.15 -7.89 -7.58
CA ASP A 111 -33.55 -7.41 -8.90
C ASP A 111 -32.34 -6.99 -9.75
N PHE A 112 -31.32 -6.43 -9.11
CA PHE A 112 -30.05 -6.05 -9.77
C PHE A 112 -29.32 -7.30 -10.30
N CYS A 113 -29.22 -8.36 -9.50
CA CYS A 113 -28.60 -9.62 -9.89
C CYS A 113 -29.31 -10.24 -11.10
N HIS A 114 -30.63 -10.27 -11.09
CA HIS A 114 -31.44 -10.75 -12.22
C HIS A 114 -31.23 -9.88 -13.48
N GLN A 115 -31.23 -8.56 -13.34
CA GLN A 115 -31.01 -7.65 -14.48
C GLN A 115 -29.63 -7.77 -15.11
N LEU A 116 -28.60 -8.03 -14.29
CA LEU A 116 -27.22 -8.15 -14.74
C LEU A 116 -26.93 -9.48 -15.43
N THR A 117 -27.32 -10.58 -14.80
CA THR A 117 -26.94 -11.95 -15.21
C THR A 117 -27.99 -12.62 -16.09
N THR A 118 -29.23 -12.11 -16.08
CA THR A 118 -30.43 -12.74 -16.65
C THR A 118 -30.84 -14.07 -16.00
N ILE A 119 -30.18 -14.48 -14.91
CA ILE A 119 -30.49 -15.69 -14.14
C ILE A 119 -31.74 -15.45 -13.30
N THR A 120 -32.72 -16.33 -13.42
CA THR A 120 -33.98 -16.25 -12.67
C THR A 120 -33.87 -16.91 -11.31
N GLN A 121 -34.76 -16.51 -10.39
CA GLN A 121 -34.86 -17.17 -9.09
C GLN A 121 -35.14 -18.68 -9.24
N GLN A 122 -35.91 -19.08 -10.26
CA GLN A 122 -36.22 -20.48 -10.52
C GLN A 122 -34.98 -21.28 -10.93
N ASP A 123 -34.05 -20.67 -11.68
CA ASP A 123 -32.82 -21.32 -12.13
C ASP A 123 -31.93 -21.73 -10.94
N VAL A 124 -31.78 -20.85 -9.94
CA VAL A 124 -30.99 -21.13 -8.74
C VAL A 124 -31.75 -22.00 -7.73
N ASP A 125 -33.08 -21.89 -7.64
CA ASP A 125 -33.88 -22.70 -6.71
C ASP A 125 -33.86 -24.19 -7.06
N GLN A 126 -33.81 -24.50 -8.36
CA GLN A 126 -33.77 -25.86 -8.89
C GLN A 126 -32.35 -26.42 -9.04
N ALA A 127 -31.33 -25.57 -8.84
CA ALA A 127 -29.94 -25.96 -8.97
C ALA A 127 -29.44 -26.79 -7.78
N ASP A 128 -28.39 -27.55 -8.05
CA ASP A 128 -27.60 -28.20 -7.02
C ASP A 128 -26.75 -27.18 -6.24
N MET A 129 -26.36 -27.53 -5.02
CA MET A 129 -25.43 -26.71 -4.23
C MET A 129 -24.00 -26.84 -4.76
N LEU A 130 -23.16 -25.83 -4.50
CA LEU A 130 -21.78 -25.77 -5.00
C LEU A 130 -20.98 -27.07 -4.79
N PRO A 131 -21.05 -27.80 -3.65
CA PRO A 131 -20.32 -29.07 -3.51
C PRO A 131 -20.64 -30.13 -4.56
N ALA A 132 -21.88 -30.22 -5.02
CA ALA A 132 -22.27 -31.19 -6.04
C ALA A 132 -21.85 -30.70 -7.43
N VAL A 133 -22.09 -29.42 -7.73
CA VAL A 133 -21.69 -28.82 -9.01
C VAL A 133 -20.17 -28.83 -9.18
N ALA A 134 -19.41 -28.50 -8.15
CA ALA A 134 -17.95 -28.52 -8.15
C ALA A 134 -17.36 -29.92 -8.38
N ARG A 135 -18.02 -30.98 -7.88
CA ARG A 135 -17.62 -32.37 -8.18
C ARG A 135 -17.82 -32.71 -9.65
N SER A 136 -18.99 -32.40 -10.20
CA SER A 136 -19.29 -32.64 -11.63
C SER A 136 -18.36 -31.81 -12.53
N PHE A 137 -18.07 -30.58 -12.12
CA PHE A 137 -17.15 -29.69 -12.84
C PHE A 137 -15.71 -30.18 -12.77
N GLY A 138 -15.23 -30.63 -11.61
CA GLY A 138 -13.91 -31.24 -11.46
C GLY A 138 -13.76 -32.52 -12.28
N ALA A 139 -14.75 -33.41 -12.26
CA ALA A 139 -14.75 -34.62 -13.09
C ALA A 139 -14.64 -34.28 -14.59
N TRP A 140 -15.35 -33.24 -15.04
CA TRP A 140 -15.26 -32.76 -16.41
C TRP A 140 -13.85 -32.21 -16.76
N ILE A 141 -13.22 -31.46 -15.85
CA ILE A 141 -11.82 -30.98 -16.01
C ILE A 141 -10.84 -32.16 -16.07
N ASP A 142 -11.02 -33.16 -15.21
CA ASP A 142 -10.17 -34.35 -15.13
C ASP A 142 -10.28 -35.21 -16.39
N GLU A 143 -11.50 -35.41 -16.92
CA GLU A 143 -11.74 -36.14 -18.17
C GLU A 143 -11.06 -35.46 -19.37
N LEU A 144 -10.96 -34.14 -19.36
CA LEU A 144 -10.25 -33.36 -20.37
C LEU A 144 -8.72 -33.43 -20.21
N GLY A 145 -8.22 -33.83 -19.04
CA GLY A 145 -6.79 -33.77 -18.70
C GLY A 145 -6.26 -32.34 -18.64
N ALA A 146 -7.12 -31.37 -18.31
CA ALA A 146 -6.74 -29.96 -18.27
C ALA A 146 -5.91 -29.66 -17.02
N THR A 147 -4.66 -29.24 -17.21
CA THR A 147 -3.74 -28.86 -16.11
C THR A 147 -3.72 -27.36 -15.84
N GLN A 148 -4.47 -26.59 -16.61
CA GLN A 148 -4.49 -25.13 -16.60
C GLN A 148 -5.89 -24.60 -16.90
N TRP A 149 -6.20 -23.43 -16.36
CA TRP A 149 -7.46 -22.75 -16.62
C TRP A 149 -7.26 -21.23 -16.74
N ALA A 150 -8.25 -20.54 -17.30
CA ALA A 150 -8.18 -19.12 -17.59
C ALA A 150 -9.51 -18.42 -17.30
N SER A 151 -9.47 -17.14 -16.99
CA SER A 151 -10.68 -16.29 -16.85
C SER A 151 -10.36 -14.84 -17.22
N TRP A 152 -11.40 -14.00 -17.36
CA TRP A 152 -11.22 -12.60 -17.74
C TRP A 152 -10.47 -11.78 -16.67
N GLY A 153 -10.45 -12.20 -15.41
CA GLY A 153 -9.68 -11.52 -14.37
C GLY A 153 -9.51 -12.34 -13.10
N MET A 154 -8.97 -11.71 -12.05
CA MET A 154 -8.76 -12.39 -10.76
C MET A 154 -10.07 -12.62 -9.98
N PHE A 155 -11.15 -11.94 -10.38
CA PHE A 155 -12.45 -12.02 -9.69
C PHE A 155 -12.96 -13.46 -9.59
N ASP A 156 -13.00 -14.19 -10.71
CA ASP A 156 -13.50 -15.57 -10.76
C ASP A 156 -12.70 -16.50 -9.86
N ARG A 157 -11.37 -16.36 -9.87
CA ARG A 157 -10.47 -17.12 -8.98
C ARG A 157 -10.78 -16.87 -7.51
N MET A 158 -10.81 -15.61 -7.11
CA MET A 158 -11.06 -15.23 -5.73
C MET A 158 -12.46 -15.65 -5.25
N LEU A 159 -13.46 -15.52 -6.13
CA LEU A 159 -14.83 -15.94 -5.87
C LEU A 159 -14.91 -17.45 -5.65
N PHE A 160 -14.35 -18.24 -6.56
CA PHE A 160 -14.36 -19.71 -6.48
C PHE A 160 -13.66 -20.21 -5.22
N ASP A 161 -12.45 -19.70 -4.94
CA ASP A 161 -11.68 -20.09 -3.76
C ASP A 161 -12.42 -19.73 -2.46
N ARG A 162 -13.06 -18.56 -2.40
CA ARG A 162 -13.82 -18.14 -1.23
C ARG A 162 -15.06 -18.99 -1.02
N ASP A 163 -15.79 -19.30 -2.08
CA ASP A 163 -17.05 -20.04 -1.98
C ASP A 163 -16.79 -21.52 -1.65
N CYS A 164 -15.74 -22.12 -2.22
CA CYS A 164 -15.27 -23.44 -1.81
C CYS A 164 -14.91 -23.50 -0.32
N ARG A 165 -14.20 -22.49 0.20
CA ARG A 165 -13.91 -22.37 1.64
C ARG A 165 -15.17 -22.29 2.49
N PHE A 166 -16.18 -21.53 2.05
CA PHE A 166 -17.45 -21.44 2.76
C PHE A 166 -18.18 -22.79 2.81
N HIS A 167 -18.15 -23.54 1.72
CA HIS A 167 -18.77 -24.86 1.62
C HIS A 167 -17.91 -26.02 2.18
N GLY A 168 -16.68 -25.76 2.63
CA GLY A 168 -15.79 -26.77 3.18
C GLY A 168 -15.30 -27.80 2.16
N ILE A 169 -15.17 -27.41 0.89
CA ILE A 169 -14.71 -28.27 -0.21
C ILE A 169 -13.38 -27.79 -0.78
N ALA A 170 -12.61 -28.71 -1.36
CA ALA A 170 -11.43 -28.34 -2.15
C ALA A 170 -11.86 -27.73 -3.50
N SER A 171 -11.05 -26.81 -4.03
CA SER A 171 -11.25 -26.27 -5.36
C SER A 171 -11.02 -27.37 -6.43
N PRO A 172 -11.93 -27.57 -7.39
CA PRO A 172 -11.75 -28.49 -8.51
C PRO A 172 -10.87 -27.90 -9.62
N LEU A 173 -10.38 -26.67 -9.45
CA LEU A 173 -9.60 -25.97 -10.47
C LEU A 173 -8.13 -26.39 -10.44
N PRO A 174 -7.47 -26.53 -11.61
CA PRO A 174 -6.04 -26.74 -11.67
C PRO A 174 -5.25 -25.59 -11.00
N PRO A 175 -4.02 -25.85 -10.50
CA PRO A 175 -3.25 -24.84 -9.77
C PRO A 175 -2.79 -23.67 -10.65
N THR A 176 -2.66 -23.89 -11.95
CA THR A 176 -2.19 -22.89 -12.91
C THR A 176 -3.37 -22.12 -13.49
N HIS A 177 -3.46 -20.84 -13.12
CA HIS A 177 -4.46 -19.90 -13.63
C HIS A 177 -3.84 -18.87 -14.58
N ILE A 178 -4.55 -18.56 -15.65
CA ILE A 178 -4.17 -17.56 -16.65
C ILE A 178 -5.18 -16.41 -16.61
N ASN A 179 -4.71 -15.21 -16.31
CA ASN A 179 -5.51 -14.00 -16.42
C ASN A 179 -5.49 -13.49 -17.88
N VAL A 180 -6.64 -13.54 -18.56
CA VAL A 180 -6.72 -13.25 -19.99
C VAL A 180 -6.83 -11.74 -20.30
N ARG A 181 -7.26 -10.92 -19.34
CA ARG A 181 -7.43 -9.48 -19.57
C ARG A 181 -6.15 -8.76 -20.01
N PRO A 182 -4.98 -8.95 -19.36
CA PRO A 182 -3.73 -8.37 -19.83
C PRO A 182 -3.37 -8.82 -21.26
N CYS A 183 -3.69 -10.06 -21.63
CA CYS A 183 -3.43 -10.62 -22.96
C CYS A 183 -4.31 -9.97 -24.04
N PHE A 184 -5.60 -9.74 -23.71
CA PHE A 184 -6.54 -9.06 -24.60
C PHE A 184 -6.17 -7.58 -24.76
N GLU A 185 -5.78 -6.90 -23.68
CA GLU A 185 -5.36 -5.50 -23.70
C GLU A 185 -4.09 -5.31 -24.57
N ALA A 186 -3.14 -6.26 -24.53
CA ALA A 186 -1.95 -6.27 -25.39
C ALA A 186 -2.27 -6.39 -26.90
N ALA A 187 -3.24 -7.24 -27.25
CA ALA A 187 -3.51 -7.60 -28.65
C ALA A 187 -4.28 -6.53 -29.45
N PHE A 188 -5.02 -5.63 -28.78
CA PHE A 188 -5.90 -4.64 -29.42
C PHE A 188 -5.47 -3.18 -29.22
N ALA A 189 -4.21 -2.98 -28.81
CA ALA A 189 -3.54 -1.71 -28.53
C ALA A 189 -3.45 -0.71 -29.70
N ALA A 190 -3.70 -1.11 -30.95
CA ALA A 190 -3.51 -0.29 -32.15
C ALA A 190 -4.78 -0.19 -33.03
N GLY A 191 -5.80 0.56 -32.60
CA GLY A 191 -6.90 0.99 -33.48
C GLY A 191 -8.27 1.19 -32.82
N PRO A 192 -9.22 1.89 -33.49
CA PRO A 192 -10.57 2.12 -32.96
C PRO A 192 -11.40 0.83 -32.88
N CYS A 193 -12.36 0.80 -31.94
CA CYS A 193 -13.24 -0.35 -31.69
C CYS A 193 -13.90 -0.84 -32.99
N PRO A 194 -13.66 -2.09 -33.42
CA PRO A 194 -14.30 -2.65 -34.59
C PRO A 194 -15.84 -2.60 -34.50
N ASP A 195 -16.51 -2.31 -35.61
CA ASP A 195 -17.98 -2.14 -35.67
C ASP A 195 -18.76 -3.37 -35.17
N TRP A 196 -18.19 -4.57 -35.29
CA TRP A 196 -18.81 -5.79 -34.79
C TRP A 196 -18.78 -5.88 -33.25
N ALA A 197 -17.72 -5.39 -32.60
CA ALA A 197 -17.60 -5.36 -31.13
C ALA A 197 -18.61 -4.35 -30.55
N ARG A 198 -18.81 -3.22 -31.23
CA ARG A 198 -19.88 -2.23 -30.92
C ARG A 198 -21.30 -2.79 -31.02
N ARG A 199 -21.54 -3.82 -31.84
CA ARG A 199 -22.87 -4.40 -32.07
C ARG A 199 -23.18 -5.62 -31.21
N HIS A 200 -22.17 -6.34 -30.73
CA HIS A 200 -22.35 -7.66 -30.11
C HIS A 200 -21.83 -7.78 -28.66
N LEU A 201 -21.12 -6.77 -28.13
CA LEU A 201 -20.61 -6.76 -26.75
C LEU A 201 -21.05 -5.46 -26.02
N PRO A 202 -22.29 -5.39 -25.50
CA PRO A 202 -22.82 -4.18 -24.87
C PRO A 202 -22.03 -3.72 -23.64
N TRP A 203 -21.45 -4.66 -22.88
CA TRP A 203 -20.57 -4.39 -21.74
C TRP A 203 -19.21 -3.80 -22.18
N ALA A 204 -18.70 -4.19 -23.36
CA ALA A 204 -17.47 -3.65 -23.91
C ALA A 204 -17.61 -2.16 -24.26
N ARG A 205 -18.84 -1.65 -24.46
CA ARG A 205 -19.09 -0.22 -24.72
C ARG A 205 -18.83 0.65 -23.49
N ALA A 206 -19.12 0.13 -22.30
CA ALA A 206 -18.87 0.82 -21.03
C ALA A 206 -17.38 0.93 -20.73
N SER A 207 -16.62 -0.14 -20.98
CA SER A 207 -15.16 -0.16 -20.92
C SER A 207 -14.49 0.61 -22.07
N TRP A 208 -15.13 0.72 -23.26
CA TRP A 208 -14.65 1.54 -24.40
C TRP A 208 -14.86 3.06 -24.25
N GLN A 209 -15.89 3.49 -23.52
CA GLN A 209 -16.10 4.91 -23.20
C GLN A 209 -15.36 5.36 -21.95
N THR A 210 -15.04 4.43 -21.03
CA THR A 210 -14.07 4.68 -19.93
C THR A 210 -12.60 4.55 -20.37
N THR A 211 -12.30 3.99 -21.56
CA THR A 211 -10.94 3.97 -22.14
C THR A 211 -10.61 5.20 -22.99
N ARG A 212 -11.39 6.29 -22.87
CA ARG A 212 -10.85 7.66 -23.06
C ARG A 212 -10.43 8.33 -21.74
N SER A 213 -10.49 7.61 -20.61
CA SER A 213 -10.05 8.10 -19.30
C SER A 213 -9.21 7.09 -18.49
N ILE A 214 -8.95 5.89 -19.01
CA ILE A 214 -8.05 4.90 -18.38
C ILE A 214 -7.36 4.16 -19.53
N SER A 215 -6.08 4.44 -19.71
CA SER A 215 -5.19 3.76 -20.64
C SER A 215 -4.41 2.69 -19.85
N THR A 216 -4.65 1.41 -20.14
CA THR A 216 -3.72 0.33 -19.80
C THR A 216 -3.32 -0.37 -21.09
N GLN A 217 -2.19 0.09 -21.64
CA GLN A 217 -1.29 -0.74 -22.44
C GLN A 217 -0.49 -1.63 -21.46
N PRO A 218 -0.13 -2.86 -21.85
CA PRO A 218 0.96 -3.58 -21.22
C PRO A 218 2.26 -2.96 -21.73
N GLU A 219 2.92 -2.18 -20.89
CA GLU A 219 4.28 -1.72 -21.15
C GLU A 219 5.23 -2.93 -21.13
N THR A 220 5.77 -3.31 -22.30
CA THR A 220 7.23 -3.20 -22.41
C THR A 220 7.56 -1.82 -21.86
N THR A 221 8.37 -1.74 -20.80
CA THR A 221 8.90 -0.48 -20.25
C THR A 221 9.20 0.52 -21.36
N GLN A 222 8.20 1.34 -21.66
CA GLN A 222 8.26 2.61 -22.31
C GLN A 222 7.47 3.46 -21.35
N PRO A 223 8.13 4.44 -20.72
CA PRO A 223 7.72 5.01 -19.45
C PRO A 223 6.25 5.43 -19.47
N MET A 224 5.53 5.15 -18.39
CA MET A 224 4.28 5.83 -18.05
C MET A 224 4.38 7.26 -18.57
N HIS A 225 3.44 7.73 -19.40
CA HIS A 225 3.41 9.15 -19.73
C HIS A 225 3.50 9.88 -18.40
N ALA A 226 4.60 10.63 -18.18
CA ALA A 226 4.98 11.04 -16.83
C ALA A 226 3.78 11.65 -16.07
N ALA A 227 2.92 12.39 -16.77
CA ALA A 227 1.70 12.99 -16.24
C ALA A 227 0.68 12.04 -15.54
N ASP A 228 0.64 10.74 -15.85
CA ASP A 228 -0.36 9.80 -15.34
C ASP A 228 0.13 8.93 -14.17
N ALA A 229 1.39 9.07 -13.76
CA ALA A 229 1.93 8.34 -12.62
C ALA A 229 1.23 8.72 -11.30
N PRO A 230 1.05 7.77 -10.35
CA PRO A 230 0.40 8.05 -9.07
C PRO A 230 1.03 9.23 -8.32
N TRP A 231 2.35 9.33 -8.33
CA TRP A 231 3.12 10.44 -7.72
C TRP A 231 3.07 11.76 -8.51
N ASN A 232 2.35 11.83 -9.63
CA ASN A 232 2.11 13.08 -10.36
C ASN A 232 0.70 13.64 -10.16
N ARG A 233 -0.10 13.02 -9.29
CA ARG A 233 -1.46 13.44 -8.96
C ARG A 233 -1.68 13.51 -7.43
N PRO A 234 -2.67 14.28 -6.95
CA PRO A 234 -3.07 14.22 -5.56
C PRO A 234 -3.48 12.80 -5.16
N MET A 235 -3.21 12.43 -3.91
CA MET A 235 -3.62 11.12 -3.40
C MET A 235 -5.15 10.94 -3.46
N PRO A 236 -5.64 9.81 -4.00
CA PRO A 236 -7.06 9.47 -4.02
C PRO A 236 -7.72 9.56 -2.65
N ASP A 237 -9.02 9.89 -2.63
CA ASP A 237 -9.77 10.08 -1.38
C ASP A 237 -9.75 8.85 -0.48
N GLU A 238 -9.87 7.65 -1.03
CA GLU A 238 -9.85 6.39 -0.25
C GLU A 238 -8.52 6.21 0.49
N GLN A 239 -7.39 6.37 -0.19
CA GLN A 239 -6.06 6.33 0.43
C GLN A 239 -5.88 7.46 1.44
N PHE A 240 -6.38 8.66 1.14
CA PHE A 240 -6.31 9.79 2.08
C PHE A 240 -7.14 9.55 3.34
N GLN A 241 -8.31 8.91 3.24
CA GLN A 241 -9.10 8.55 4.42
C GLN A 241 -8.43 7.45 5.26
N LEU A 242 -7.77 6.48 4.63
CA LEU A 242 -6.96 5.50 5.36
C LEU A 242 -5.81 6.18 6.10
N MET A 243 -5.04 7.03 5.42
CA MET A 243 -3.99 7.84 6.06
C MET A 243 -4.55 8.64 7.23
N ARG A 244 -5.70 9.31 7.03
CA ARG A 244 -6.36 10.07 8.10
C ARG A 244 -6.78 9.20 9.27
N ALA A 245 -7.29 7.99 9.04
CA ALA A 245 -7.69 7.07 10.10
C ALA A 245 -6.48 6.61 10.94
N ILE A 246 -5.36 6.29 10.29
CA ILE A 246 -4.10 5.92 10.96
C ILE A 246 -3.62 7.10 11.81
N LEU A 247 -3.46 8.28 11.21
CA LEU A 247 -2.94 9.46 11.91
C LEU A 247 -3.89 10.00 12.99
N ALA A 248 -5.20 9.74 12.89
CA ALA A 248 -6.17 10.14 13.92
C ALA A 248 -6.22 9.18 15.12
N ALA A 249 -5.74 7.94 14.99
CA ALA A 249 -5.76 6.98 16.08
C ALA A 249 -4.86 7.45 17.24
N PRO A 250 -5.34 7.46 18.50
CA PRO A 250 -4.51 7.76 19.66
C PRO A 250 -3.34 6.78 19.75
N SER A 251 -2.12 7.29 19.87
CA SER A 251 -0.93 6.44 19.88
C SER A 251 0.24 7.09 20.63
N PRO A 252 0.04 7.57 21.87
CA PRO A 252 1.14 8.15 22.63
C PRO A 252 2.20 7.07 22.88
N ILE A 253 3.48 7.47 22.94
CA ILE A 253 4.60 6.60 23.35
C ILE A 253 4.19 5.71 24.54
N GLY A 254 4.26 4.39 24.42
CA GLY A 254 3.85 3.45 25.49
C GLY A 254 2.45 2.85 25.33
N ILE A 255 1.56 3.45 24.53
CA ILE A 255 0.15 3.07 24.42
C ILE A 255 -0.32 3.17 22.95
N GLU A 256 0.42 2.53 22.05
CA GLU A 256 0.22 2.63 20.60
C GLU A 256 -0.91 1.73 20.05
N GLY A 257 -1.51 0.90 20.92
CA GLY A 257 -2.44 -0.17 20.55
C GLY A 257 -3.68 0.28 19.78
N ALA A 258 -4.13 1.53 19.93
CA ALA A 258 -5.28 2.00 19.15
C ALA A 258 -4.93 2.20 17.68
N MET A 259 -3.70 2.63 17.36
CA MET A 259 -3.22 2.70 15.97
C MET A 259 -2.84 1.31 15.47
N THR A 260 -2.00 0.58 16.21
CA THR A 260 -1.45 -0.69 15.73
C THR A 260 -2.52 -1.78 15.66
N TYR A 261 -3.24 -2.04 16.74
CA TYR A 261 -4.25 -3.10 16.78
C TYR A 261 -5.62 -2.65 16.28
N GLY A 262 -5.95 -1.37 16.45
CA GLY A 262 -7.26 -0.82 16.06
C GLY A 262 -7.38 -0.44 14.59
N VAL A 263 -6.28 -0.05 13.93
CA VAL A 263 -6.31 0.42 12.54
C VAL A 263 -5.38 -0.38 11.63
N LEU A 264 -4.08 -0.46 11.97
CA LEU A 264 -3.06 -1.03 11.09
C LEU A 264 -3.21 -2.55 10.94
N LYS A 265 -3.34 -3.30 12.04
CA LYS A 265 -3.49 -4.76 12.02
C LYS A 265 -4.72 -5.21 11.19
N PRO A 266 -5.95 -4.70 11.42
CA PRO A 266 -7.10 -5.08 10.59
C PRO A 266 -6.90 -4.76 9.11
N ARG A 267 -6.25 -3.63 8.80
CA ARG A 267 -5.96 -3.25 7.40
C ARG A 267 -4.94 -4.18 6.76
N LEU A 268 -3.88 -4.52 7.49
CA LEU A 268 -2.86 -5.46 7.01
C LEU A 268 -3.48 -6.86 6.80
N GLU A 269 -4.27 -7.36 7.75
CA GLU A 269 -4.99 -8.64 7.63
C GLU A 269 -5.99 -8.66 6.46
N GLU A 270 -6.59 -7.51 6.11
CA GLU A 270 -7.48 -7.40 4.96
C GLU A 270 -6.75 -7.60 3.62
N VAL A 271 -5.53 -7.08 3.49
CA VAL A 271 -4.76 -7.17 2.24
C VAL A 271 -3.86 -8.40 2.19
N ALA A 272 -3.75 -9.14 3.29
CA ALA A 272 -2.88 -10.29 3.44
C ALA A 272 -3.21 -11.42 2.45
N LEU A 273 -2.18 -11.99 1.83
CA LEU A 273 -2.31 -13.23 1.05
C LEU A 273 -2.38 -14.45 1.98
N PRO A 274 -2.90 -15.61 1.50
CA PRO A 274 -2.91 -16.83 2.29
C PRO A 274 -1.52 -17.19 2.82
N GLY A 275 -1.41 -17.38 4.14
CA GLY A 275 -0.17 -17.74 4.82
C GLY A 275 0.57 -16.56 5.46
N TRP A 276 0.26 -15.32 5.08
CA TRP A 276 0.81 -14.13 5.75
C TRP A 276 0.25 -14.03 7.18
N GLN A 277 1.07 -13.56 8.12
CA GLN A 277 0.71 -13.49 9.54
C GLN A 277 1.17 -12.18 10.18
N VAL A 278 0.37 -11.66 11.10
CA VAL A 278 0.75 -10.49 11.93
C VAL A 278 1.32 -10.98 13.26
N HIS A 279 2.58 -10.63 13.52
CA HIS A 279 3.25 -10.81 14.81
C HIS A 279 2.94 -9.64 15.75
N GLN A 280 2.78 -9.96 17.03
CA GLN A 280 2.65 -9.00 18.13
C GLN A 280 3.72 -9.29 19.17
N PHE A 281 4.14 -8.26 19.90
CA PHE A 281 5.24 -8.35 20.86
C PHE A 281 4.74 -8.24 22.29
N LEU A 282 5.49 -8.84 23.23
CA LEU A 282 5.09 -8.91 24.63
C LEU A 282 5.22 -7.57 25.37
N GLY A 283 6.30 -6.82 25.09
CA GLY A 283 6.68 -5.63 25.86
C GLY A 283 6.14 -4.31 25.34
N HIS A 284 5.59 -4.27 24.12
CA HIS A 284 5.16 -3.05 23.46
C HIS A 284 4.09 -3.35 22.40
N ALA A 285 3.36 -2.33 21.96
CA ALA A 285 2.24 -2.49 21.04
C ALA A 285 2.64 -2.57 19.56
N GLY A 286 3.92 -2.84 19.26
CA GLY A 286 4.43 -2.97 17.90
C GLY A 286 3.82 -4.19 17.18
N ILE A 287 3.80 -4.14 15.85
CA ILE A 287 3.34 -5.24 15.00
C ILE A 287 4.22 -5.43 13.78
N VAL A 288 4.26 -6.65 13.25
CA VAL A 288 4.92 -6.97 11.98
C VAL A 288 4.02 -7.88 11.14
N MET A 289 3.63 -7.44 9.95
CA MET A 289 3.06 -8.35 8.95
C MET A 289 4.20 -9.07 8.23
N ASP A 290 4.22 -10.40 8.35
CA ASP A 290 5.24 -11.29 7.82
C ASP A 290 4.67 -12.10 6.66
N THR A 291 5.31 -11.98 5.49
CA THR A 291 4.84 -12.63 4.27
C THR A 291 5.13 -14.14 4.23
N HIS A 292 6.11 -14.62 5.01
CA HIS A 292 6.54 -16.01 5.01
C HIS A 292 6.92 -16.49 6.42
N PRO A 293 5.97 -16.56 7.37
CA PRO A 293 6.25 -16.95 8.74
C PRO A 293 6.93 -18.34 8.79
N GLY A 294 8.05 -18.41 9.50
CA GLY A 294 8.85 -19.63 9.67
C GLY A 294 9.80 -19.99 8.51
N ARG A 295 9.82 -19.22 7.43
CA ARG A 295 10.78 -19.40 6.32
C ARG A 295 12.03 -18.58 6.58
N ASP A 296 12.85 -19.02 7.53
CA ASP A 296 14.15 -18.41 7.83
C ASP A 296 15.24 -18.73 6.79
N ASP A 297 14.94 -19.61 5.83
CA ASP A 297 15.76 -19.88 4.65
C ASP A 297 15.68 -18.78 3.59
N LEU A 298 14.65 -17.92 3.64
CA LEU A 298 14.49 -16.79 2.74
C LEU A 298 15.16 -15.53 3.33
N PRO A 299 15.86 -14.72 2.52
CA PRO A 299 16.35 -13.42 2.94
C PRO A 299 15.22 -12.51 3.38
N LYS A 300 15.43 -11.83 4.51
CA LYS A 300 14.43 -11.01 5.20
C LYS A 300 14.60 -9.53 4.86
N VAL A 301 13.53 -8.92 4.35
CA VAL A 301 13.46 -7.49 4.03
C VAL A 301 12.48 -6.81 4.96
N MET A 302 12.95 -5.96 5.86
CA MET A 302 12.13 -5.22 6.80
C MET A 302 11.92 -3.78 6.33
N LEU A 303 10.66 -3.38 6.19
CA LEU A 303 10.25 -1.98 6.05
C LEU A 303 9.62 -1.57 7.38
N ILE A 304 10.08 -0.47 7.97
CA ILE A 304 9.71 -0.09 9.33
C ILE A 304 9.34 1.38 9.43
N GLY A 305 8.09 1.67 9.80
CA GLY A 305 7.68 2.98 10.32
C GLY A 305 7.35 2.86 11.81
N HIS A 306 7.17 3.97 12.51
CA HIS A 306 6.83 3.94 13.94
C HIS A 306 5.44 4.50 14.23
N ALA A 307 4.73 3.81 15.12
CA ALA A 307 3.36 4.12 15.47
C ALA A 307 3.25 5.10 16.64
N ASP A 308 4.30 5.24 17.44
CA ASP A 308 4.28 6.16 18.57
C ASP A 308 4.26 7.62 18.14
N LYS A 309 3.62 8.42 18.97
CA LYS A 309 3.50 9.87 18.85
C LYS A 309 4.14 10.52 20.05
N ILE A 310 4.93 11.56 19.81
CA ILE A 310 5.28 12.50 20.88
C ILE A 310 4.03 12.98 21.60
N ARG A 311 4.17 13.16 22.91
CA ARG A 311 3.04 13.41 23.82
C ARG A 311 3.38 14.53 24.78
N MET A 312 2.39 14.94 25.55
CA MET A 312 2.63 15.59 26.84
C MET A 312 2.21 14.62 27.95
N GLN A 313 2.71 14.84 29.16
CA GLN A 313 2.34 14.02 30.31
C GLN A 313 1.96 14.87 31.51
N VAL A 314 0.93 14.44 32.23
CA VAL A 314 0.59 15.04 33.53
C VAL A 314 1.77 14.84 34.50
N ARG A 315 2.29 15.94 35.04
CA ARG A 315 3.34 15.96 36.06
C ARG A 315 2.76 16.04 37.46
N SER A 316 1.82 16.96 37.68
CA SER A 316 1.23 17.19 39.01
C SER A 316 -0.04 18.03 38.93
N ILE A 317 -0.91 17.90 39.93
CA ILE A 317 -2.14 18.71 40.05
C ILE A 317 -1.93 19.78 41.15
N GLY A 318 -2.13 21.04 40.79
CA GLY A 318 -2.02 22.17 41.70
C GLY A 318 -3.31 22.45 42.48
N ASP A 319 -3.17 23.02 43.68
CA ASP A 319 -4.31 23.47 44.51
C ASP A 319 -5.12 24.60 43.83
N ASP A 320 -4.50 25.27 42.86
CA ASP A 320 -5.10 26.30 42.02
C ASP A 320 -5.95 25.75 40.86
N GLY A 321 -6.06 24.42 40.71
CA GLY A 321 -6.81 23.78 39.63
C GLY A 321 -6.04 23.62 38.32
N LYS A 322 -4.73 23.89 38.30
CA LYS A 322 -3.90 23.64 37.11
C LYS A 322 -3.37 22.22 37.10
N ILE A 323 -3.29 21.64 35.91
CA ILE A 323 -2.67 20.34 35.67
C ILE A 323 -1.31 20.61 35.03
N TRP A 324 -0.24 20.58 35.81
CA TRP A 324 1.11 20.84 35.31
C TRP A 324 1.59 19.67 34.45
N ILE A 325 2.28 19.95 33.35
CA ILE A 325 2.67 18.93 32.37
C ILE A 325 4.15 18.96 32.04
N ASN A 326 4.64 17.83 31.53
CA ASN A 326 5.88 17.74 30.75
C ASN A 326 5.53 17.79 29.26
N SER A 327 6.39 18.44 28.48
CA SER A 327 6.20 18.59 27.04
C SER A 327 6.74 17.44 26.19
N ASP A 328 7.38 16.42 26.79
CA ASP A 328 8.02 15.26 26.16
C ASP A 328 8.27 15.39 24.64
N SER A 329 9.48 15.87 24.30
CA SER A 329 9.99 16.11 22.93
C SER A 329 9.38 17.30 22.17
N PHE A 330 8.27 17.91 22.62
CA PHE A 330 7.81 19.18 22.06
C PHE A 330 8.61 20.39 22.55
N LEU A 331 8.85 21.35 21.64
CA LEU A 331 9.29 22.70 21.98
C LEU A 331 8.14 23.44 22.72
N PRO A 332 8.33 23.96 23.94
CA PRO A 332 7.23 24.52 24.75
C PRO A 332 6.37 25.58 24.05
N THR A 333 6.97 26.42 23.22
CA THR A 333 6.26 27.51 22.53
C THR A 333 5.32 27.03 21.44
N THR A 334 5.48 25.80 20.92
CA THR A 334 4.62 25.23 19.87
C THR A 334 3.35 24.59 20.42
N LEU A 335 3.18 24.55 21.75
CA LEU A 335 2.03 23.92 22.42
C LEU A 335 0.95 24.93 22.85
N ILE A 336 1.34 26.17 23.14
CA ILE A 336 0.48 27.15 23.84
C ILE A 336 -0.74 27.52 23.00
N GLY A 337 -1.92 27.50 23.62
CA GLY A 337 -3.21 27.84 23.02
C GLY A 337 -3.83 26.72 22.18
N HIS A 338 -3.25 25.52 22.16
CA HIS A 338 -3.78 24.39 21.40
C HIS A 338 -4.67 23.48 22.23
N GLU A 339 -5.77 23.04 21.60
CA GLU A 339 -6.66 22.02 22.17
C GLU A 339 -5.99 20.65 22.18
N VAL A 340 -6.25 19.90 23.24
CA VAL A 340 -5.67 18.58 23.47
C VAL A 340 -6.71 17.59 24.00
N LYS A 341 -6.37 16.31 23.90
CA LYS A 341 -7.07 15.20 24.54
C LYS A 341 -6.21 14.61 25.64
N LEU A 342 -6.75 14.53 26.85
CA LEU A 342 -6.13 13.86 27.99
C LEU A 342 -6.69 12.45 28.10
N PHE A 343 -5.82 11.45 28.08
CA PHE A 343 -6.14 10.04 28.27
C PHE A 343 -5.78 9.64 29.69
N SER A 344 -6.81 9.30 30.46
CA SER A 344 -6.69 8.95 31.88
C SER A 344 -7.28 7.58 32.13
N GLU A 345 -6.57 6.73 32.88
CA GLU A 345 -7.10 5.42 33.27
C GLU A 345 -8.34 5.59 34.15
N ASP A 346 -9.30 4.67 34.03
CA ASP A 346 -10.43 4.57 34.94
C ASP A 346 -9.95 3.98 36.29
N PRO A 347 -10.03 4.74 37.41
CA PRO A 347 -9.63 4.25 38.73
C PRO A 347 -10.38 3.00 39.18
N ASP A 348 -11.63 2.84 38.70
CA ASP A 348 -12.49 1.71 39.05
C ASP A 348 -12.31 0.52 38.08
N GLN A 349 -11.64 0.73 36.94
CA GLN A 349 -11.38 -0.29 35.92
C GLN A 349 -9.96 -0.18 35.35
N PRO A 350 -8.92 -0.62 36.11
CA PRO A 350 -7.54 -0.65 35.63
C PRO A 350 -7.41 -1.33 34.25
N GLY A 351 -6.60 -0.74 33.38
CA GLY A 351 -6.43 -1.11 31.98
C GLY A 351 -7.44 -0.47 31.02
N ARG A 352 -8.51 0.18 31.52
CA ARG A 352 -9.46 0.91 30.67
C ARG A 352 -9.19 2.41 30.75
N TYR A 353 -9.06 3.06 29.60
CA TYR A 353 -8.79 4.49 29.51
C TYR A 353 -10.03 5.25 29.10
N ARG A 354 -10.16 6.46 29.66
CA ARG A 354 -11.17 7.47 29.36
C ARG A 354 -10.48 8.65 28.69
N VAL A 355 -11.22 9.40 27.89
CA VAL A 355 -10.75 10.62 27.25
C VAL A 355 -11.44 11.83 27.87
N ILE A 356 -10.66 12.87 28.15
CA ILE A 356 -11.12 14.17 28.60
C ILE A 356 -10.74 15.17 27.52
N GLU A 357 -11.73 15.89 27.01
CA GLU A 357 -11.61 16.82 25.88
C GLU A 357 -11.94 18.26 26.32
N GLY A 358 -11.58 19.25 25.49
CA GLY A 358 -11.88 20.67 25.73
C GLY A 358 -10.81 21.43 26.53
N GLY A 359 -9.67 20.79 26.82
CA GLY A 359 -8.56 21.45 27.50
C GLY A 359 -7.58 22.12 26.53
N THR A 360 -6.93 23.19 26.99
CA THR A 360 -5.86 23.87 26.24
C THR A 360 -4.53 23.83 26.99
N ILE A 361 -3.43 23.79 26.25
CA ILE A 361 -2.10 23.96 26.85
C ILE A 361 -1.80 25.44 27.03
N GLU A 362 -1.35 25.81 28.22
CA GLU A 362 -1.02 27.18 28.59
C GLU A 362 0.32 27.21 29.35
N ALA A 363 0.87 28.42 29.54
CA ALA A 363 2.07 28.61 30.34
C ALA A 363 2.09 29.91 31.15
N LEU A 364 1.69 31.02 30.52
CA LEU A 364 1.87 32.36 31.08
C LEU A 364 0.57 32.96 31.63
N GLY A 365 -0.59 32.39 31.28
CA GLY A 365 -1.88 33.05 31.43
C GLY A 365 -1.93 34.31 30.54
N ALA A 366 -2.43 35.42 31.09
CA ALA A 366 -2.51 36.67 30.34
C ALA A 366 -1.13 37.31 30.08
N ILE A 367 -0.95 37.89 28.89
CA ILE A 367 0.28 38.61 28.48
C ILE A 367 0.76 39.66 29.50
N HIS A 368 -0.16 40.27 30.25
CA HIS A 368 0.13 41.29 31.26
C HIS A 368 0.93 40.76 32.46
N PHE A 369 0.99 39.44 32.66
CA PHE A 369 1.78 38.81 33.72
C PHE A 369 3.20 38.41 33.26
N ALA A 370 3.47 38.46 31.96
CA ALA A 370 4.77 38.10 31.41
C ALA A 370 5.81 39.20 31.71
N ASP A 371 7.00 38.78 32.18
CA ASP A 371 8.14 39.67 32.34
C ASP A 371 8.54 40.32 31.00
N SER A 372 9.27 41.43 31.06
CA SER A 372 9.61 42.19 29.83
C SER A 372 10.43 41.35 28.84
N ALA A 373 11.32 40.47 29.31
CA ALA A 373 12.19 39.67 28.46
C ALA A 373 11.42 38.58 27.71
N VAL A 374 10.36 38.04 28.32
CA VAL A 374 9.44 37.12 27.62
C VAL A 374 8.64 37.87 26.55
N ARG A 375 8.20 39.10 26.84
CA ARG A 375 7.42 39.91 25.88
C ARG A 375 8.24 40.40 24.68
N THR A 376 9.53 40.68 24.86
CA THR A 376 10.44 41.07 23.78
C THR A 376 10.99 39.89 22.98
N GLY A 377 10.83 38.67 23.47
CA GLY A 377 11.37 37.45 22.86
C GLY A 377 12.82 37.14 23.27
N ASP A 378 13.43 37.94 24.14
CA ASP A 378 14.78 37.70 24.69
C ASP A 378 14.83 36.44 25.58
N LYS A 379 13.66 36.02 26.10
CA LYS A 379 13.48 34.82 26.92
C LYS A 379 12.29 34.01 26.44
N GLY A 380 12.49 32.72 26.20
CA GLY A 380 11.41 31.80 25.83
C GLY A 380 10.60 31.29 27.02
N VAL A 381 9.53 30.55 26.71
CA VAL A 381 8.75 29.80 27.69
C VAL A 381 9.52 28.56 28.14
N LYS A 382 9.62 28.35 29.45
CA LYS A 382 10.27 27.17 30.03
C LYS A 382 9.28 26.02 30.14
N LYS A 383 9.76 24.79 29.94
CA LYS A 383 8.95 23.57 30.03
C LYS A 383 8.24 23.41 31.39
N GLU A 384 8.84 23.89 32.47
CA GLU A 384 8.25 23.80 33.81
C GLU A 384 6.99 24.67 33.97
N GLN A 385 6.83 25.69 33.12
CA GLN A 385 5.68 26.60 33.18
C GLN A 385 4.43 26.03 32.51
N LEU A 386 4.54 24.94 31.76
CA LEU A 386 3.43 24.38 31.01
C LEU A 386 2.39 23.73 31.92
N TYR A 387 1.12 24.01 31.65
CA TYR A 387 -0.03 23.38 32.27
C TYR A 387 -1.18 23.18 31.28
N LEU A 388 -2.02 22.18 31.54
CA LEU A 388 -3.31 21.97 30.91
C LEU A 388 -4.38 22.74 31.70
N GLU A 389 -5.12 23.59 30.99
CA GLU A 389 -6.26 24.36 31.49
C GLU A 389 -7.56 23.62 31.15
N LEU A 390 -8.33 23.25 32.17
CA LEU A 390 -9.66 22.61 32.06
C LEU A 390 -10.79 23.51 32.58
N GLN A 391 -10.50 24.80 32.78
CA GLN A 391 -11.44 25.82 33.25
C GLN A 391 -12.07 25.49 34.62
N ILE A 392 -11.32 24.79 35.48
CA ILE A 392 -11.74 24.37 36.82
C ILE A 392 -11.74 25.57 37.77
N HIS A 393 -12.88 25.82 38.42
CA HIS A 393 -13.06 26.96 39.32
C HIS A 393 -13.80 26.60 40.63
N GLY A 394 -13.88 27.56 41.54
CA GLY A 394 -14.54 27.39 42.85
C GLY A 394 -13.64 26.80 43.93
N ASP A 395 -14.27 26.14 44.91
CA ASP A 395 -13.59 25.53 46.05
C ASP A 395 -13.09 24.11 45.71
N ASN A 396 -12.04 23.66 46.42
CA ASN A 396 -11.49 22.31 46.29
C ASN A 396 -11.10 21.91 44.84
N LYS A 397 -10.60 22.85 44.03
CA LYS A 397 -10.27 22.66 42.59
C LYS A 397 -9.40 21.43 42.31
N LYS A 398 -8.34 21.24 43.08
CA LYS A 398 -7.49 20.04 43.00
C LYS A 398 -8.31 18.77 43.18
N ARG A 399 -9.17 18.72 44.19
CA ARG A 399 -10.04 17.57 44.44
C ARG A 399 -11.04 17.34 43.32
N GLN A 400 -11.54 18.39 42.67
CA GLN A 400 -12.40 18.24 41.49
C GLN A 400 -11.67 17.49 40.36
N ILE A 401 -10.41 17.83 40.12
CA ILE A 401 -9.55 17.16 39.11
C ILE A 401 -9.22 15.72 39.54
N GLU A 402 -8.84 15.53 40.80
CA GLU A 402 -8.56 14.19 41.36
C GLU A 402 -9.79 13.28 41.28
N ASN A 403 -10.99 13.81 41.49
CA ASN A 403 -12.25 13.07 41.35
C ASN A 403 -12.53 12.64 39.90
N LEU A 404 -11.94 13.31 38.89
CA LEU A 404 -11.99 12.82 37.50
C LEU A 404 -11.10 11.60 37.29
N GLY A 405 -10.22 11.25 38.24
CA GLY A 405 -9.25 10.16 38.16
C GLY A 405 -7.95 10.53 37.45
N ILE A 406 -7.75 11.81 37.13
CA ILE A 406 -6.52 12.31 36.50
C ILE A 406 -5.36 12.14 37.46
N ARG A 407 -4.22 11.66 36.96
CA ARG A 407 -3.03 11.39 37.77
C ARG A 407 -1.72 11.66 37.03
N PRO A 408 -0.58 11.82 37.74
CA PRO A 408 0.73 11.88 37.12
C PRO A 408 0.99 10.69 36.19
N GLY A 409 1.56 10.98 35.01
CA GLY A 409 1.85 10.00 33.95
C GLY A 409 0.75 9.86 32.89
N ASP A 410 -0.47 10.36 33.14
CA ASP A 410 -1.53 10.36 32.13
C ASP A 410 -1.09 11.12 30.87
N SER A 411 -1.39 10.54 29.71
CA SER A 411 -0.89 11.02 28.42
C SER A 411 -1.83 12.03 27.80
N ILE A 412 -1.25 13.06 27.19
CA ILE A 412 -1.98 14.13 26.51
C ILE A 412 -1.49 14.21 25.07
N LEU A 413 -2.43 14.28 24.12
CA LEU A 413 -2.15 14.41 22.69
C LEU A 413 -2.81 15.66 22.12
N LEU A 414 -2.22 16.24 21.08
CA LEU A 414 -2.81 17.32 20.28
C LEU A 414 -4.10 16.83 19.61
N ASP A 415 -5.16 17.64 19.65
CA ASP A 415 -6.40 17.34 18.92
C ASP A 415 -6.38 17.97 17.52
N ARG A 416 -5.64 17.33 16.60
CA ARG A 416 -5.48 17.84 15.24
C ARG A 416 -5.43 16.75 14.17
N PRO A 417 -6.59 16.18 13.78
CA PRO A 417 -6.65 15.25 12.65
C PRO A 417 -6.21 15.92 11.34
N ILE A 418 -5.57 15.14 10.47
CA ILE A 418 -5.15 15.67 9.16
C ILE A 418 -6.32 16.08 8.28
N ARG A 419 -6.08 17.09 7.44
CA ARG A 419 -7.01 17.62 6.44
C ARG A 419 -6.28 17.86 5.13
N ARG A 420 -7.00 17.80 4.02
CA ARG A 420 -6.49 18.29 2.73
C ARG A 420 -6.08 19.75 2.89
N GLY A 421 -4.96 20.10 2.30
CA GLY A 421 -4.35 21.41 2.35
C GLY A 421 -5.06 22.41 1.46
N PHE A 422 -4.58 23.64 1.52
CA PHE A 422 -5.03 24.69 0.60
C PHE A 422 -4.58 24.43 -0.83
N SER A 423 -3.38 23.87 -1.01
CA SER A 423 -2.87 23.45 -2.32
C SER A 423 -3.36 22.04 -2.66
N PRO A 424 -3.59 21.71 -3.95
CA PRO A 424 -4.23 20.45 -4.35
C PRO A 424 -3.54 19.18 -3.84
N ASP A 425 -2.20 19.20 -3.78
CA ASP A 425 -1.37 18.03 -3.42
C ASP A 425 -0.91 18.06 -1.96
N THR A 426 -1.30 19.06 -1.16
CA THR A 426 -0.82 19.19 0.22
C THR A 426 -1.86 18.74 1.23
N PHE A 427 -1.41 18.45 2.44
CA PHE A 427 -2.24 18.16 3.58
C PHE A 427 -1.53 18.59 4.86
N TYR A 428 -2.28 18.82 5.92
CA TYR A 428 -1.74 19.30 7.19
C TYR A 428 -2.50 18.73 8.38
N GLY A 429 -1.82 18.66 9.52
CA GLY A 429 -2.36 18.21 10.80
C GLY A 429 -1.23 18.00 11.80
N ALA A 430 -1.49 17.26 12.86
CA ALA A 430 -0.42 16.75 13.74
C ALA A 430 -0.14 15.29 13.44
N TYR A 431 1.03 14.82 13.85
CA TYR A 431 1.44 13.42 13.83
C TYR A 431 1.56 12.83 12.42
N LEU A 432 2.00 13.65 11.47
CA LEU A 432 2.61 13.15 10.24
C LEU A 432 3.82 12.29 10.60
N ASP A 433 4.62 12.78 11.55
CA ASP A 433 5.66 12.02 12.25
C ASP A 433 5.04 11.04 13.28
N ASN A 434 5.15 9.72 13.10
CA ASN A 434 5.46 9.01 11.84
C ASN A 434 4.29 8.13 11.39
N GLY A 435 3.07 8.63 11.59
CA GLY A 435 1.89 8.01 11.00
C GLY A 435 2.00 7.88 9.47
N LEU A 436 2.79 8.74 8.80
CA LEU A 436 3.11 8.62 7.38
C LEU A 436 3.94 7.37 7.05
N GLY A 437 4.94 7.04 7.87
CA GLY A 437 5.73 5.81 7.72
C GLY A 437 4.89 4.56 7.90
N CYS A 438 3.98 4.55 8.90
CA CYS A 438 3.01 3.48 9.07
C CYS A 438 2.06 3.34 7.88
N PHE A 439 1.55 4.47 7.37
CA PHE A 439 0.68 4.48 6.18
C PHE A 439 1.42 3.96 4.95
N ALA A 440 2.62 4.47 4.66
CA ALA A 440 3.39 4.07 3.50
C ALA A 440 3.77 2.59 3.55
N THR A 441 4.24 2.11 4.70
CA THR A 441 4.57 0.68 4.91
C THR A 441 3.34 -0.22 4.70
N THR A 442 2.16 0.22 5.16
CA THR A 442 0.89 -0.49 4.94
C THR A 442 0.47 -0.51 3.46
N GLU A 443 0.62 0.61 2.75
CA GLU A 443 0.30 0.67 1.31
C GLU A 443 1.29 -0.12 0.45
N VAL A 444 2.58 -0.19 0.83
CA VAL A 444 3.53 -1.10 0.19
C VAL A 444 3.10 -2.55 0.38
N ALA A 445 2.68 -2.95 1.60
CA ALA A 445 2.15 -4.29 1.84
C ALA A 445 0.95 -4.63 0.94
N ARG A 446 0.01 -3.68 0.79
CA ARG A 446 -1.13 -3.82 -0.12
C ARG A 446 -0.68 -4.00 -1.57
N LEU A 447 0.23 -3.16 -2.07
CA LEU A 447 0.70 -3.24 -3.46
C LEU A 447 1.46 -4.53 -3.73
N VAL A 448 2.31 -4.99 -2.80
CA VAL A 448 3.00 -6.28 -2.91
C VAL A 448 2.00 -7.44 -2.96
N ALA A 449 0.95 -7.42 -2.13
CA ALA A 449 -0.10 -8.42 -2.15
C ALA A 449 -0.90 -8.41 -3.47
N GLU A 450 -1.27 -7.25 -3.97
CA GLU A 450 -1.98 -7.08 -5.26
C GLU A 450 -1.18 -7.58 -6.46
N ARG A 451 0.16 -7.55 -6.35
CA ARG A 451 1.09 -8.05 -7.37
C ARG A 451 1.44 -9.53 -7.21
N GLY A 452 0.82 -10.23 -6.26
CA GLY A 452 0.96 -11.68 -6.08
C GLY A 452 1.94 -12.11 -4.98
N GLY A 453 2.48 -11.16 -4.21
CA GLY A 453 3.43 -11.44 -3.13
C GLY A 453 4.87 -11.60 -3.64
N THR A 454 5.73 -12.16 -2.80
CA THR A 454 7.14 -12.47 -3.11
C THR A 454 7.39 -13.97 -3.00
N SER A 455 8.46 -14.46 -3.63
CA SER A 455 8.78 -15.90 -3.66
C SER A 455 10.20 -16.23 -3.22
N GLN A 456 11.10 -15.26 -3.34
CA GLN A 456 12.53 -15.35 -3.04
C GLN A 456 12.92 -14.50 -1.82
N VAL A 457 12.09 -13.55 -1.41
CA VAL A 457 12.31 -12.75 -0.19
C VAL A 457 11.14 -12.88 0.79
N ARG A 458 11.45 -12.93 2.08
CA ARG A 458 10.49 -12.78 3.18
C ARG A 458 10.41 -11.32 3.58
N VAL A 459 9.26 -10.69 3.41
CA VAL A 459 9.08 -9.26 3.68
C VAL A 459 8.39 -9.08 5.03
N LEU A 460 8.90 -8.14 5.83
CA LEU A 460 8.45 -7.80 7.17
C LEU A 460 7.98 -6.34 7.16
N PHE A 461 6.66 -6.13 7.11
CA PHE A 461 6.06 -4.80 7.18
C PHE A 461 5.79 -4.43 8.64
N ALA A 462 6.68 -3.61 9.19
CA ALA A 462 6.80 -3.36 10.62
C ALA A 462 6.27 -1.99 11.03
N MET A 463 5.62 -1.97 12.20
CA MET A 463 5.15 -0.77 12.91
C MET A 463 5.78 -0.78 14.30
N ALA A 464 6.82 0.01 14.48
CA ALA A 464 7.58 0.10 15.72
C ALA A 464 6.86 0.93 16.79
N SER A 465 7.33 0.79 18.03
CA SER A 465 6.99 1.67 19.15
C SER A 465 8.26 2.37 19.63
N TYR A 466 8.13 3.46 20.38
CA TYR A 466 9.23 4.11 21.11
C TYR A 466 10.35 4.66 20.23
N GLU A 467 10.04 5.07 19.00
CA GLU A 467 11.04 5.74 18.15
C GLU A 467 11.45 7.07 18.78
N GLU A 468 10.46 7.87 19.18
CA GLU A 468 10.60 9.28 19.58
C GLU A 468 11.37 9.48 20.89
N ILE A 469 11.71 8.39 21.56
CA ILE A 469 12.50 8.33 22.79
C ILE A 469 13.77 7.48 22.65
N GLY A 470 14.15 7.12 21.42
CA GLY A 470 15.43 6.51 21.09
C GLY A 470 15.37 5.21 20.29
N ARG A 471 14.40 5.03 19.37
CA ARG A 471 14.34 3.87 18.43
C ARG A 471 14.31 2.53 19.16
N LEU A 472 13.60 2.49 20.29
CA LEU A 472 13.71 1.37 21.24
C LEU A 472 12.91 0.15 20.79
N GLY A 473 11.71 0.35 20.22
CA GLY A 473 10.89 -0.77 19.75
C GLY A 473 11.47 -1.38 18.48
N SER A 474 11.86 -0.57 17.50
CA SER A 474 12.48 -1.07 16.26
C SER A 474 13.72 -1.92 16.50
N ARG A 475 14.53 -1.57 17.51
CA ARG A 475 15.65 -2.41 17.98
C ARG A 475 15.19 -3.79 18.45
N VAL A 476 14.06 -3.90 19.17
CA VAL A 476 13.48 -5.19 19.56
C VAL A 476 13.03 -5.97 18.33
N LEU A 477 12.31 -5.33 17.40
CA LEU A 477 11.85 -5.96 16.17
C LEU A 477 13.02 -6.52 15.35
N ALA A 478 14.08 -5.72 15.16
CA ALA A 478 15.28 -6.14 14.45
C ALA A 478 15.99 -7.28 15.18
N GLY A 479 16.14 -7.21 16.50
CA GLY A 479 16.80 -8.25 17.30
C GLY A 479 16.06 -9.60 17.28
N GLU A 480 14.73 -9.58 17.32
CA GLU A 480 13.89 -10.79 17.30
C GLU A 480 13.80 -11.42 15.90
N LEU A 481 13.72 -10.59 14.85
CA LEU A 481 13.45 -11.07 13.49
C LEU A 481 14.72 -11.19 12.61
N ALA A 482 15.81 -10.54 13.00
CA ALA A 482 17.11 -10.54 12.35
C ALA A 482 17.03 -10.34 10.82
N PRO A 483 16.60 -9.15 10.33
CA PRO A 483 16.48 -8.88 8.90
C PRO A 483 17.85 -8.84 8.20
N ASP A 484 17.90 -9.19 6.91
CA ASP A 484 19.08 -9.01 6.04
C ASP A 484 19.12 -7.62 5.39
N VAL A 485 17.93 -7.06 5.15
CA VAL A 485 17.72 -5.71 4.62
C VAL A 485 16.77 -4.96 5.55
N LEU A 486 17.11 -3.73 5.94
CA LEU A 486 16.28 -2.87 6.78
C LEU A 486 16.12 -1.49 6.14
N ILE A 487 14.88 -1.08 5.91
CA ILE A 487 14.54 0.23 5.36
C ILE A 487 13.65 0.95 6.36
N GLY A 488 14.20 1.97 7.03
CA GLY A 488 13.41 2.92 7.81
C GLY A 488 12.53 3.74 6.88
N VAL A 489 11.25 3.88 7.21
CA VAL A 489 10.27 4.66 6.45
C VAL A 489 9.76 5.76 7.38
N ASP A 490 10.24 6.97 7.16
CA ASP A 490 10.06 8.07 8.09
C ASP A 490 9.69 9.39 7.40
N VAL A 491 9.48 10.44 8.19
CA VAL A 491 9.46 11.81 7.71
C VAL A 491 10.88 12.36 7.55
N ASN A 492 11.00 13.46 6.82
CA ASN A 492 12.22 14.25 6.67
C ASN A 492 11.83 15.73 6.55
N HIS A 493 12.79 16.62 6.41
CA HIS A 493 12.56 18.05 6.43
C HIS A 493 12.54 18.66 5.02
N ASP A 494 11.61 19.60 4.80
CA ASP A 494 11.71 20.59 3.72
C ASP A 494 12.72 21.68 4.13
N TYR A 495 14.01 21.44 3.89
CA TYR A 495 15.08 22.38 4.23
C TYR A 495 15.01 23.68 3.43
N VAL A 496 14.44 23.67 2.22
CA VAL A 496 14.29 24.87 1.40
C VAL A 496 13.30 25.85 2.04
N ALA A 497 12.20 25.34 2.59
CA ALA A 497 11.20 26.15 3.27
C ALA A 497 11.50 26.39 4.77
N ALA A 498 12.51 25.73 5.34
CA ALA A 498 12.82 25.81 6.75
C ALA A 498 13.41 27.19 7.15
N PRO A 499 12.79 27.92 8.09
CA PRO A 499 13.26 29.23 8.49
C PRO A 499 14.63 29.15 9.18
N GLY A 500 15.56 30.03 8.81
CA GLY A 500 16.88 30.13 9.45
C GLY A 500 17.84 28.97 9.14
N VAL A 501 17.53 28.11 8.16
CA VAL A 501 18.37 26.95 7.79
C VAL A 501 19.32 27.24 6.63
N GLY A 502 19.06 28.27 5.81
CA GLY A 502 19.83 28.55 4.58
C GLY A 502 21.35 28.65 4.77
N ASP A 503 21.82 29.29 5.85
CA ASP A 503 23.26 29.43 6.14
C ASP A 503 23.94 28.11 6.53
N ARG A 504 23.16 27.07 6.87
CA ARG A 504 23.67 25.72 7.21
C ARG A 504 24.07 24.91 5.99
N ARG A 505 23.72 25.36 4.76
CA ARG A 505 24.09 24.71 3.49
C ARG A 505 23.73 23.22 3.42
N LEU A 506 22.55 22.87 3.93
CA LEU A 506 22.01 21.52 3.83
C LEU A 506 21.61 21.20 2.38
N PRO A 507 21.47 19.91 2.02
CA PRO A 507 20.84 19.52 0.77
C PRO A 507 19.49 20.24 0.60
N PRO A 508 19.15 20.76 -0.59
CA PRO A 508 17.95 21.57 -0.80
C PRO A 508 16.71 20.67 -0.94
N LEU A 509 16.38 19.92 0.12
CA LEU A 509 15.19 19.07 0.15
C LEU A 509 13.93 19.93 0.15
N GLU A 510 13.01 19.63 -0.75
CA GLU A 510 11.79 20.40 -0.97
C GLU A 510 10.57 19.49 -1.08
N MET A 511 9.45 19.89 -0.45
CA MET A 511 8.16 19.24 -0.66
C MET A 511 7.73 19.25 -2.13
N GLY A 512 7.17 18.14 -2.60
CA GLY A 512 6.66 17.97 -3.95
C GLY A 512 7.73 17.68 -5.00
N LYS A 513 8.98 17.46 -4.59
CA LYS A 513 10.11 17.05 -5.43
C LYS A 513 10.45 15.56 -5.30
N GLY A 514 9.56 14.78 -4.69
CA GLY A 514 9.73 13.35 -4.49
C GLY A 514 10.18 12.99 -3.08
N PHE A 515 10.22 11.69 -2.82
CA PHE A 515 10.69 11.16 -1.53
C PHE A 515 12.19 11.42 -1.34
N THR A 516 12.65 11.32 -0.11
CA THR A 516 14.07 11.49 0.25
C THR A 516 14.69 10.14 0.51
N MET A 517 15.96 9.96 0.16
CA MET A 517 16.74 8.78 0.49
C MET A 517 18.00 9.21 1.23
N THR A 518 18.24 8.61 2.39
CA THR A 518 19.38 8.95 3.23
C THR A 518 20.66 8.29 2.72
N VAL A 519 21.75 9.05 2.73
CA VAL A 519 23.12 8.59 2.45
C VAL A 519 24.05 9.01 3.59
N GLY A 520 25.23 8.41 3.67
CA GLY A 520 26.14 8.60 4.81
C GLY A 520 25.81 7.63 5.95
N ALA A 521 26.00 8.04 7.21
CA ALA A 521 25.74 7.25 8.41
C ALA A 521 25.97 5.73 8.24
N ILE A 522 24.95 4.91 8.53
CA ILE A 522 24.95 3.46 8.33
C ILE A 522 24.30 3.04 7.01
N ALA A 523 23.98 4.00 6.12
CA ALA A 523 23.27 3.73 4.89
C ALA A 523 24.17 2.93 3.93
N SER A 524 23.69 1.76 3.53
CA SER A 524 24.39 0.84 2.63
C SER A 524 24.27 1.33 1.20
N GLU A 525 25.38 1.81 0.61
CA GLU A 525 25.37 2.41 -0.73
C GLU A 525 24.88 1.43 -1.82
N GLN A 526 25.17 0.14 -1.67
CA GLN A 526 24.70 -0.91 -2.58
C GLN A 526 23.18 -1.10 -2.52
N LEU A 527 22.54 -0.90 -1.36
CA LEU A 527 21.08 -0.93 -1.20
C LEU A 527 20.47 0.38 -1.73
N ASN A 528 21.07 1.53 -1.41
CA ASN A 528 20.66 2.82 -1.95
C ASN A 528 20.68 2.83 -3.48
N ARG A 529 21.71 2.24 -4.10
CA ARG A 529 21.78 2.08 -5.55
C ARG A 529 20.61 1.26 -6.12
N MET A 530 20.15 0.23 -5.40
CA MET A 530 18.98 -0.55 -5.82
C MET A 530 17.71 0.31 -5.80
N ILE A 531 17.48 1.04 -4.70
CA ILE A 531 16.33 1.97 -4.57
C ILE A 531 16.38 3.06 -5.65
N GLU A 532 17.54 3.67 -5.87
CA GLU A 532 17.76 4.67 -6.93
C GLU A 532 17.49 4.12 -8.31
N THR A 533 17.95 2.89 -8.59
CA THR A 533 17.73 2.23 -9.88
C THR A 533 16.24 1.97 -10.09
N SER A 534 15.55 1.39 -9.09
CA SER A 534 14.11 1.13 -9.15
C SER A 534 13.30 2.42 -9.33
N ALA A 535 13.66 3.51 -8.63
CA ALA A 535 12.99 4.79 -8.78
C ALA A 535 13.23 5.39 -10.18
N ARG A 536 14.48 5.38 -10.65
CA ARG A 536 14.87 5.92 -11.96
C ARG A 536 14.21 5.18 -13.11
N GLU A 537 14.20 3.84 -13.08
CA GLU A 537 13.59 3.01 -14.12
C GLU A 537 12.08 3.27 -14.28
N GLN A 538 11.41 3.70 -13.20
CA GLN A 538 9.99 4.03 -13.20
C GLN A 538 9.69 5.53 -13.32
N GLY A 539 10.71 6.39 -13.37
CA GLY A 539 10.52 7.84 -13.38
C GLY A 539 9.92 8.39 -12.08
N ILE A 540 10.20 7.76 -10.94
CA ILE A 540 9.77 8.19 -9.62
C ILE A 540 10.73 9.30 -9.12
N PRO A 541 10.21 10.49 -8.76
CA PRO A 541 11.05 11.58 -8.27
C PRO A 541 11.61 11.24 -6.89
N MET A 542 12.88 11.55 -6.69
CA MET A 542 13.57 11.35 -5.43
C MET A 542 14.65 12.42 -5.19
N GLN A 543 15.00 12.59 -3.92
CA GLN A 543 16.00 13.54 -3.44
C GLN A 543 17.00 12.82 -2.53
N ARG A 544 18.28 13.17 -2.57
CA ARG A 544 19.30 12.60 -1.67
C ARG A 544 19.46 13.49 -0.44
N ASP A 545 19.29 12.90 0.73
CA ASP A 545 19.56 13.54 2.02
C ASP A 545 20.83 12.96 2.66
N VAL A 546 21.60 13.80 3.34
CA VAL A 546 22.90 13.42 3.89
C VAL A 546 22.82 13.38 5.42
N ALA A 547 22.99 12.19 5.98
CA ALA A 547 23.12 11.99 7.42
C ALA A 547 24.60 11.90 7.83
N GLY A 548 24.89 12.46 9.02
CA GLY A 548 26.19 12.38 9.66
C GLY A 548 26.43 11.00 10.29
N ALA A 549 26.64 10.97 11.62
CA ALA A 549 26.85 9.72 12.35
C ALA A 549 25.53 8.98 12.69
N ASP A 550 24.42 9.71 12.73
CA ASP A 550 23.11 9.23 13.17
C ASP A 550 22.06 9.67 12.13
N THR A 551 21.23 8.74 11.64
CA THR A 551 20.12 9.07 10.74
C THR A 551 18.91 9.65 11.49
N GLY A 552 18.87 9.47 12.81
CA GLY A 552 17.80 9.93 13.67
C GLY A 552 16.50 9.14 13.54
N ASN A 553 16.52 7.95 12.92
CA ASN A 553 15.31 7.16 12.65
C ASN A 553 15.55 5.64 12.80
N ASP A 554 14.46 4.87 12.62
CA ASP A 554 14.44 3.41 12.73
C ASP A 554 15.29 2.67 11.69
N GLY A 555 15.82 3.35 10.67
CA GLY A 555 16.83 2.79 9.75
C GLY A 555 18.10 2.30 10.46
N MET A 556 18.37 2.77 11.67
CA MET A 556 19.50 2.30 12.51
C MET A 556 19.17 1.07 13.37
N ALA A 557 17.94 0.55 13.33
CA ALA A 557 17.52 -0.50 14.24
C ALA A 557 18.40 -1.76 14.18
N GLY A 558 18.88 -2.15 12.99
CA GLY A 558 19.77 -3.30 12.81
C GLY A 558 21.09 -3.14 13.57
N VAL A 559 21.81 -2.03 13.36
CA VAL A 559 23.07 -1.77 14.06
C VAL A 559 22.86 -1.63 15.58
N LEU A 560 21.77 -0.98 16.01
CA LEU A 560 21.43 -0.83 17.43
C LEU A 560 21.10 -2.18 18.08
N ALA A 561 20.53 -3.11 17.31
CA ALA A 561 20.23 -4.47 17.73
C ALA A 561 21.43 -5.43 17.61
N SER A 562 22.59 -4.97 17.11
CA SER A 562 23.73 -5.83 16.77
C SER A 562 23.39 -6.91 15.72
N VAL A 563 22.53 -6.57 14.78
CA VAL A 563 22.14 -7.40 13.63
C VAL A 563 22.92 -6.92 12.40
N ASP A 564 23.56 -7.86 11.71
CA ASP A 564 24.24 -7.61 10.45
C ASP A 564 23.22 -7.53 9.31
N CYS A 565 22.92 -6.31 8.85
CA CYS A 565 21.97 -6.07 7.76
C CYS A 565 22.41 -4.90 6.89
N ALA A 566 22.08 -4.95 5.60
CA ALA A 566 22.11 -3.76 4.76
C ALA A 566 20.98 -2.83 5.19
N ALA A 567 21.29 -1.59 5.50
CA ALA A 567 20.34 -0.66 6.09
C ALA A 567 20.28 0.67 5.33
N THR A 568 19.12 1.32 5.32
CA THR A 568 18.94 2.71 4.86
C THR A 568 17.64 3.29 5.42
N SER A 569 17.35 4.55 5.09
CA SER A 569 16.05 5.17 5.34
C SER A 569 15.55 5.96 4.14
N VAL A 570 14.24 5.91 3.94
CA VAL A 570 13.50 6.78 3.03
C VAL A 570 12.60 7.71 3.84
N GLY A 571 12.50 8.95 3.39
CA GLY A 571 11.85 10.03 4.12
C GLY A 571 10.83 10.81 3.30
N PHE A 572 9.84 11.43 3.93
CA PHE A 572 8.94 12.40 3.28
C PHE A 572 9.32 13.84 3.68
N PRO A 573 9.68 14.74 2.76
CA PRO A 573 9.86 16.15 3.13
C PRO A 573 8.56 16.70 3.72
N ILE A 574 8.60 17.09 5.00
CA ILE A 574 7.50 17.77 5.68
C ILE A 574 7.98 19.09 6.26
N ARG A 575 7.04 19.98 6.53
CA ARG A 575 7.26 21.24 7.24
C ARG A 575 6.73 21.15 8.65
N ASN A 576 7.37 21.89 9.56
CA ASN A 576 6.95 22.04 10.96
C ASN A 576 6.82 20.71 11.72
N MET A 577 7.73 19.76 11.47
CA MET A 577 7.85 18.50 12.22
C MET A 577 7.83 18.75 13.73
N HIS A 578 7.19 17.86 14.48
CA HIS A 578 6.99 17.94 15.93
C HIS A 578 6.20 19.17 16.39
N THR A 579 5.22 19.57 15.58
CA THR A 579 4.26 20.63 15.93
C THR A 579 2.83 20.23 15.57
N ILE A 580 1.85 21.03 15.98
CA ILE A 580 0.44 20.80 15.62
C ILE A 580 0.14 21.05 14.13
N SER A 581 1.05 21.69 13.39
CA SER A 581 0.81 22.20 12.03
C SER A 581 1.78 21.61 11.00
N GLU A 582 2.14 20.34 11.20
CA GLU A 582 2.89 19.57 10.23
C GLU A 582 2.17 19.59 8.88
N THR A 583 2.95 19.74 7.81
CA THR A 583 2.42 19.81 6.44
C THR A 583 3.23 18.89 5.54
N GLY A 584 2.54 18.07 4.77
CA GLY A 584 3.12 17.11 3.83
C GLY A 584 2.56 17.27 2.42
N ASN A 585 3.22 16.62 1.46
CA ASN A 585 2.78 16.56 0.07
C ASN A 585 2.44 15.10 -0.27
N SER A 586 1.22 14.87 -0.77
CA SER A 586 0.74 13.52 -1.02
C SER A 586 1.50 12.81 -2.14
N ARG A 587 2.11 13.56 -3.07
CA ARG A 587 2.91 13.01 -4.16
C ARG A 587 4.22 12.42 -3.67
N ASP A 588 4.86 13.04 -2.68
CA ASP A 588 6.12 12.53 -2.11
C ASP A 588 5.87 11.21 -1.37
N VAL A 589 4.74 11.12 -0.65
CA VAL A 589 4.30 9.87 0.01
C VAL A 589 4.04 8.76 -1.01
N LEU A 590 3.31 9.07 -2.09
CA LEU A 590 3.05 8.10 -3.16
C LEU A 590 4.34 7.69 -3.88
N ALA A 591 5.27 8.63 -4.12
CA ALA A 591 6.56 8.35 -4.72
C ALA A 591 7.33 7.30 -3.89
N ALA A 592 7.40 7.48 -2.58
CA ALA A 592 8.05 6.53 -1.69
C ALA A 592 7.37 5.15 -1.71
N VAL A 593 6.04 5.10 -1.61
CA VAL A 593 5.27 3.84 -1.65
C VAL A 593 5.57 3.05 -2.91
N HIS A 594 5.57 3.71 -4.06
CA HIS A 594 5.84 3.05 -5.34
C HIS A 594 7.32 2.66 -5.49
N ALA A 595 8.26 3.49 -5.03
CA ALA A 595 9.69 3.18 -5.07
C ALA A 595 10.06 1.99 -4.17
N LEU A 596 9.50 1.94 -2.96
CA LEU A 596 9.69 0.83 -2.03
C LEU A 596 9.09 -0.47 -2.56
N THR A 597 7.90 -0.42 -3.16
CA THR A 597 7.27 -1.58 -3.81
C THR A 597 8.16 -2.11 -4.94
N ALA A 598 8.64 -1.22 -5.81
CA ALA A 598 9.56 -1.56 -6.89
C ALA A 598 10.88 -2.16 -6.40
N THR A 599 11.40 -1.63 -5.28
CA THR A 599 12.62 -2.14 -4.65
C THR A 599 12.42 -3.57 -4.14
N ILE A 600 11.27 -3.87 -3.52
CA ILE A 600 10.95 -5.23 -3.05
C ILE A 600 10.90 -6.21 -4.22
N GLU A 601 10.27 -5.83 -5.34
CA GLU A 601 10.23 -6.67 -6.54
C GLU A 601 11.62 -6.91 -7.13
N ALA A 602 12.46 -5.88 -7.16
CA ALA A 602 13.84 -6.00 -7.60
C ALA A 602 14.64 -6.95 -6.68
N LEU A 603 14.46 -6.85 -5.37
CA LEU A 603 15.08 -7.77 -4.40
C LEU A 603 14.58 -9.21 -4.60
N ASP A 604 13.29 -9.42 -4.83
CA ASP A 604 12.72 -10.75 -5.13
C ASP A 604 13.31 -11.35 -6.41
N ALA A 605 13.59 -10.52 -7.42
CA ALA A 605 14.15 -10.96 -8.71
C ALA A 605 15.64 -11.34 -8.66
N ILE A 606 16.41 -10.89 -7.67
CA ILE A 606 17.87 -11.12 -7.56
C ILE A 606 18.22 -12.60 -7.27
N GLY A 607 17.31 -13.33 -6.62
CA GLY A 607 17.53 -14.73 -6.22
C GLY A 607 18.37 -14.88 -4.94
N ASP A 608 19.64 -14.42 -4.93
CA ASP A 608 20.54 -14.45 -3.76
C ASP A 608 20.88 -13.03 -3.29
N VAL A 609 19.94 -12.44 -2.56
CA VAL A 609 20.06 -11.06 -2.04
C VAL A 609 21.28 -10.88 -1.13
N PRO A 610 21.53 -11.72 -0.11
CA PRO A 610 22.67 -11.51 0.79
C PRO A 610 24.01 -11.56 0.07
N ARG A 611 24.19 -12.48 -0.88
CA ARG A 611 25.40 -12.51 -1.69
C ARG A 611 25.51 -11.29 -2.58
N SER A 612 24.43 -10.90 -3.25
CA SER A 612 24.40 -9.69 -4.08
C SER A 612 24.85 -8.46 -3.30
N LEU A 613 24.35 -8.27 -2.07
CA LEU A 613 24.74 -7.13 -1.22
C LEU A 613 26.22 -7.17 -0.82
N ARG A 614 26.76 -8.34 -0.45
CA ARG A 614 28.18 -8.50 -0.10
C ARG A 614 29.11 -8.29 -1.29
N ASP A 615 28.74 -8.82 -2.46
CA ASP A 615 29.58 -8.75 -3.67
C ASP A 615 29.58 -7.34 -4.29
N ASN A 616 28.65 -6.46 -3.89
CA ASN A 616 28.46 -5.13 -4.48
C ASN A 616 28.85 -3.94 -3.59
N HIS A 617 29.62 -4.16 -2.52
CA HIS A 617 30.18 -3.03 -1.77
C HIS A 617 31.06 -2.16 -2.69
N PRO A 618 30.84 -0.82 -2.72
CA PRO A 618 31.62 0.06 -3.58
C PRO A 618 33.11 0.06 -3.18
N ARG A 619 33.98 -0.04 -4.18
CA ARG A 619 35.44 -0.10 -4.02
C ARG A 619 36.08 1.17 -4.55
N LEU A 620 36.44 2.07 -3.65
CA LEU A 620 37.04 3.36 -4.02
C LEU A 620 38.44 3.20 -4.64
N ASP A 621 39.13 2.10 -4.37
CA ASP A 621 40.38 1.73 -5.04
C ASP A 621 40.21 1.39 -6.53
N GLN A 622 38.97 1.16 -6.98
CA GLN A 622 38.61 0.94 -8.39
C GLN A 622 38.04 2.21 -9.05
N ALA A 623 37.98 3.34 -8.33
CA ALA A 623 37.48 4.58 -8.90
C ALA A 623 38.45 5.15 -9.93
N GLU A 624 37.91 5.56 -11.08
CA GLU A 624 38.68 6.22 -12.13
C GLU A 624 38.67 7.75 -11.94
N PRO A 625 39.80 8.45 -12.18
CA PRO A 625 39.84 9.90 -12.09
C PRO A 625 38.95 10.53 -13.16
N LEU A 626 38.03 11.40 -12.74
CA LEU A 626 37.21 12.19 -13.64
C LEU A 626 37.81 13.59 -13.81
N ALA A 627 38.15 13.96 -15.05
CA ALA A 627 38.58 15.32 -15.37
C ALA A 627 37.37 16.24 -15.60
N HIS A 628 37.55 17.55 -15.35
CA HIS A 628 36.53 18.56 -15.61
C HIS A 628 36.09 18.55 -17.08
N GLN A 629 34.81 18.29 -17.35
CA GLN A 629 34.28 18.08 -18.71
C GLN A 629 34.06 19.39 -19.51
N GLY A 630 34.38 20.55 -18.93
CA GLY A 630 34.16 21.85 -19.55
C GLY A 630 32.70 22.32 -19.46
N ALA A 631 32.41 23.51 -19.98
CA ALA A 631 31.04 24.04 -20.03
C ALA A 631 30.17 23.34 -21.09
N ALA A 632 30.79 22.62 -22.03
CA ALA A 632 30.13 21.87 -23.10
C ALA A 632 29.84 20.42 -22.67
N LYS A 633 29.23 20.23 -21.50
CA LYS A 633 28.56 18.96 -21.23
C LYS A 633 27.26 19.00 -22.02
N ALA A 634 27.13 18.11 -23.00
CA ALA A 634 25.91 17.94 -23.78
C ALA A 634 24.70 17.86 -22.84
N GLU A 635 23.55 18.35 -23.31
CA GLU A 635 22.23 17.98 -22.77
C GLU A 635 22.09 16.45 -22.89
N GLY A 636 22.71 15.73 -21.96
CA GLY A 636 22.54 14.30 -21.78
C GLY A 636 21.23 14.12 -21.05
N ASN A 637 20.26 13.54 -21.76
CA ASN A 637 19.00 13.03 -21.25
C ASN A 637 19.07 12.71 -19.75
N GLY A 638 18.16 13.29 -18.97
CA GLY A 638 17.78 12.69 -17.70
C GLY A 638 17.28 11.29 -17.98
N ALA A 639 18.14 10.29 -17.73
CA ALA A 639 17.95 8.84 -17.75
C ALA A 639 19.25 8.18 -18.27
N ASN A 640 20.07 7.74 -17.33
CA ASN A 640 20.89 6.54 -17.46
C ASN A 640 20.95 5.88 -16.10
#